data_AF-A0A920FM64-F1
#
_entry.id   AF-A0A920FM64-F1
#
_cell.length_a   1.000
_cell.length_b   1.000
_cell.length_c   1.000
_cell.angle_alpha   90.00
_cell.angle_beta   90.00
_cell.angle_gamma   90.00
#
_symmetry.space_group_name_H-M   'P 1'
#
loop_
_entity.id
_entity.type
_entity.pdbx_description
1 polymer ?
#
loop_
_entity_poly.entity_id
_entity_poly.type
_entity_poly.pdbx_seq_one_letter_code
_entity_poly.pdbx_strand_id
1 'polypeptide(L)'
;MKGRLLLLVFFPSLLLFSTIGIHLIEYRVMENEDYRSILDCLYWTVVTISTVGFGDMSPVHTPGRVFTLFVIVGGVVNYSLIISLITSRFAQYHSRRERGLDTAEINGHILICSDDPNWMTEILIQIRDFEDTEKIVLIAPFEEHPLLTTPFKNLIWISGDAYKMEMLQKASAINARIAYVYYRENSNTLMTVMQLETMSGGRIITLSQYIGEEYRKYFEDVGCDHAVDPYELYVPLMMQAFRSQGGPSWIKRIVYRRLGNTLHTRKVEPTLVGLGWMDYVIKLKASRGIMPLAVVIDEVVMINPDSDFELTSDVSVLRLEPPPGRPKGDHDEDAIQLIGMADIPIDGHLIISSDNPIFIKRLLSEMSRTETDEPIKILSEITPFEDLPENLNIEWIHGPSNAEESFRKANASEAKVAFIDHLHDGQNLMAVLRLEQESDGEVFSISTYHEKDFDQQLRRVGCDFCLQVDDLVAPLLSQSAENSGLGTMIEQILSEESSTQSLFVRKLKIDWVPKNWLETISEVKRQCNHLAVGLIRHRESRLLVNPHPETMVYSGDKLIFIALESEENRQILFEPNHILSIADEPFLKGKEKISEPVTSDESADKLFQEAIHLSREPEKAMAVYRLFHQAAIKGHSQAQYNLGIMIFNGQGIPKNREEAYHWFRESVRSGNSKAKRVLRSIRVLREIEVTRENTDSDEFPEFNPQLLENLDEDQRYWFAKTVVAMVMVDEHIEIHERAFLHSALRLLTSQERVQELEEAILLGKIPPITPIRLSEEDSKNILESLINVATIDRDFDKREEKLFQQIGNALDVDDKFIQSTIKLGHTRIQQFRANQLRAPNVRARV
;
A
#
# COMPACT_ATOMS: atom_id res chain seq x y z
N MET A 1 53.36 -12.06 8.76
CA MET A 1 54.68 -12.73 8.57
C MET A 1 54.94 -13.89 9.52
N LYS A 2 54.68 -13.77 10.83
CA LYS A 2 54.99 -14.82 11.84
C LYS A 2 54.34 -16.19 11.55
N GLY A 3 53.07 -16.24 11.11
CA GLY A 3 52.41 -17.52 10.76
C GLY A 3 52.89 -18.17 9.45
N ARG A 4 53.33 -17.37 8.46
CA ARG A 4 53.83 -17.88 7.17
C ARG A 4 55.19 -18.58 7.30
N LEU A 5 56.08 -18.02 8.10
CA LEU A 5 57.39 -18.61 8.39
C LEU A 5 57.25 -19.90 9.23
N LEU A 6 56.27 -19.90 10.15
CA LEU A 6 55.98 -21.05 11.00
C LEU A 6 55.49 -22.24 10.16
N LEU A 7 54.55 -22.06 9.22
CA LEU A 7 54.04 -23.16 8.38
C LEU A 7 55.07 -23.69 7.34
N LEU A 8 55.82 -22.79 6.69
CA LEU A 8 56.85 -23.16 5.70
C LEU A 8 57.96 -24.04 6.29
N VAL A 9 58.21 -23.91 7.59
CA VAL A 9 59.23 -24.68 8.31
C VAL A 9 58.61 -25.86 9.05
N PHE A 10 57.48 -25.64 9.73
CA PHE A 10 56.89 -26.61 10.64
C PHE A 10 56.28 -27.81 9.91
N PHE A 11 55.58 -27.61 8.78
CA PHE A 11 54.96 -28.73 8.05
C PHE A 11 56.00 -29.67 7.41
N PRO A 12 57.00 -29.18 6.64
CA PRO A 12 58.06 -30.05 6.13
C PRO A 12 58.86 -30.70 7.26
N SER A 13 59.08 -29.99 8.38
CA SER A 13 59.78 -30.56 9.52
C SER A 13 58.99 -31.68 10.18
N LEU A 14 57.68 -31.52 10.44
CA LEU A 14 56.86 -32.56 11.05
C LEU A 14 56.80 -33.80 10.17
N LEU A 15 56.61 -33.60 8.86
CA LEU A 15 56.55 -34.68 7.88
C LEU A 15 57.88 -35.43 7.81
N LEU A 16 59.01 -34.70 7.78
CA LEU A 16 60.35 -35.31 7.77
C LEU A 16 60.67 -36.04 9.09
N PHE A 17 60.41 -35.41 10.24
CA PHE A 17 60.64 -36.01 11.57
C PHE A 17 59.76 -37.24 11.80
N SER A 18 58.51 -37.21 11.37
CA SER A 18 57.59 -38.34 11.51
C SER A 18 57.99 -39.51 10.60
N THR A 19 58.40 -39.21 9.36
CA THR A 19 58.88 -40.20 8.38
C THR A 19 60.17 -40.88 8.86
N ILE A 20 61.15 -40.10 9.32
CA ILE A 20 62.43 -40.64 9.83
C ILE A 20 62.21 -41.35 11.17
N GLY A 21 61.35 -40.81 12.03
CA GLY A 21 61.04 -41.37 13.33
C GLY A 21 60.40 -42.76 13.23
N ILE A 22 59.40 -42.92 12.36
CA ILE A 22 58.76 -44.24 12.19
C ILE A 22 59.70 -45.25 11.53
N HIS A 23 60.51 -44.82 10.56
CA HIS A 23 61.53 -45.67 9.95
C HIS A 23 62.56 -46.15 10.99
N LEU A 24 63.01 -45.27 11.88
CA LEU A 24 63.97 -45.63 12.91
C LEU A 24 63.36 -46.58 13.95
N ILE A 25 62.12 -46.33 14.39
CA ILE A 25 61.45 -47.13 15.41
C ILE A 25 61.06 -48.52 14.88
N GLU A 26 60.35 -48.59 13.75
CA GLU A 26 59.82 -49.86 13.23
C GLU A 26 60.88 -50.67 12.49
N TYR A 27 61.66 -50.07 11.58
CA TYR A 27 62.65 -50.82 10.80
C TYR A 27 63.96 -51.02 11.56
N ARG A 28 64.56 -49.96 12.12
CA ARG A 28 65.93 -50.04 12.66
C ARG A 28 66.04 -50.55 14.09
N VAL A 29 65.00 -50.37 14.91
CA VAL A 29 64.98 -50.83 16.31
C VAL A 29 64.19 -52.13 16.47
N MET A 30 63.10 -52.30 15.72
CA MET A 30 62.17 -53.45 15.86
C MET A 30 62.22 -54.44 14.68
N GLU A 31 63.10 -54.22 13.71
CA GLU A 31 63.34 -55.10 12.54
C GLU A 31 62.10 -55.38 11.67
N ASN A 32 61.16 -54.43 11.60
CA ASN A 32 59.98 -54.54 10.73
C ASN A 32 60.31 -54.19 9.27
N GLU A 33 60.27 -55.19 8.37
CA GLU A 33 60.61 -55.06 6.96
C GLU A 33 59.66 -54.13 6.17
N ASP A 34 58.40 -53.98 6.61
CA ASP A 34 57.39 -53.15 5.91
C ASP A 34 57.74 -51.65 5.93
N TYR A 35 58.59 -51.22 6.87
CA TYR A 35 59.04 -49.83 7.01
C TYR A 35 60.47 -49.61 6.48
N ARG A 36 60.99 -50.51 5.63
CA ARG A 36 62.35 -50.43 5.10
C ARG A 36 62.56 -49.28 4.12
N SER A 37 61.56 -48.97 3.29
CA SER A 37 61.65 -47.87 2.32
C SER A 37 61.23 -46.56 2.97
N ILE A 38 62.03 -45.50 2.78
CA ILE A 38 61.67 -44.16 3.23
C ILE A 38 60.40 -43.67 2.53
N LEU A 39 60.13 -44.10 1.30
CA LEU A 39 58.90 -43.73 0.57
C LEU A 39 57.65 -44.36 1.19
N ASP A 40 57.75 -45.58 1.70
CA ASP A 40 56.62 -46.26 2.36
C ASP A 40 56.35 -45.62 3.73
N CYS A 41 57.41 -45.26 4.48
CA CYS A 41 57.29 -44.47 5.70
C CYS A 41 56.68 -43.08 5.45
N LEU A 42 57.03 -42.44 4.32
CA LEU A 42 56.47 -41.15 3.92
C LEU A 42 54.99 -41.28 3.57
N TYR A 43 54.64 -42.31 2.80
CA TYR A 43 53.24 -42.63 2.47
C TYR A 43 52.41 -42.81 3.74
N TRP A 44 52.87 -43.65 4.67
CA TRP A 44 52.22 -43.84 5.97
C TRP A 44 52.07 -42.52 6.75
N THR A 45 53.11 -41.71 6.79
CA THR A 45 53.12 -40.42 7.50
C THR A 45 52.09 -39.46 6.92
N VAL A 46 52.01 -39.34 5.59
CA VAL A 46 51.05 -38.47 4.91
C VAL A 46 49.61 -38.92 5.19
N VAL A 47 49.33 -40.22 5.06
CA VAL A 47 48.01 -40.82 5.32
C VAL A 47 47.56 -40.63 6.77
N THR A 48 48.51 -40.72 7.71
CA THR A 48 48.26 -40.56 9.14
C THR A 48 48.04 -39.09 9.51
N ILE A 49 48.85 -38.16 8.96
CA ILE A 49 48.71 -36.72 9.18
C ILE A 49 47.39 -36.18 8.60
N SER A 50 46.94 -36.71 7.46
CA SER A 50 45.67 -36.34 6.84
C SER A 50 44.46 -36.99 7.51
N THR A 51 44.64 -37.79 8.57
CA THR A 51 43.59 -38.51 9.31
C THR A 51 42.77 -39.50 8.48
N VAL A 52 43.26 -39.90 7.30
CA VAL A 52 42.53 -40.81 6.40
C VAL A 52 42.66 -42.25 6.87
N GLY A 53 43.87 -42.67 7.25
CA GLY A 53 44.11 -43.94 7.94
C GLY A 53 43.58 -45.19 7.22
N PHE A 54 44.06 -45.47 6.01
CA PHE A 54 43.62 -46.63 5.21
C PHE A 54 43.83 -48.00 5.86
N GLY A 55 44.73 -48.10 6.84
CA GLY A 55 45.00 -49.34 7.60
C GLY A 55 45.77 -50.40 6.81
N ASP A 56 46.18 -50.07 5.58
CA ASP A 56 47.05 -50.84 4.70
C ASP A 56 48.47 -50.99 5.24
N MET A 57 48.95 -49.96 5.95
CA MET A 57 50.25 -49.94 6.63
C MET A 57 50.05 -49.39 8.05
N SER A 58 50.41 -50.17 9.07
CA SER A 58 50.26 -49.74 10.47
C SER A 58 51.35 -50.30 11.39
N PRO A 59 51.82 -49.51 12.38
CA PRO A 59 52.87 -49.96 13.28
C PRO A 59 52.38 -51.11 14.18
N VAL A 60 53.09 -52.22 14.15
CA VAL A 60 52.72 -53.42 14.91
C VAL A 60 53.19 -53.32 16.35
N HIS A 61 54.33 -52.64 16.59
CA HIS A 61 55.00 -52.60 17.89
C HIS A 61 54.48 -51.46 18.78
N THR A 62 54.48 -51.71 20.10
CA THR A 62 53.99 -50.73 21.10
C THR A 62 54.64 -49.35 20.97
N PRO A 63 55.97 -49.22 20.78
CA PRO A 63 56.59 -47.90 20.60
C PRO A 63 56.14 -47.18 19.32
N GLY A 64 55.96 -47.91 18.21
CA GLY A 64 55.45 -47.34 16.95
C GLY A 64 53.99 -46.89 17.07
N ARG A 65 53.15 -47.64 17.80
CA ARG A 65 51.76 -47.24 18.09
C ARG A 65 51.67 -45.99 18.95
N VAL A 66 52.51 -45.87 19.98
CA VAL A 66 52.58 -44.64 20.80
C VAL A 66 53.09 -43.46 19.97
N PHE A 67 54.09 -43.68 19.12
CA PHE A 67 54.59 -42.66 18.19
C PHE A 67 53.50 -42.19 17.21
N THR A 68 52.67 -43.11 16.72
CA THR A 68 51.52 -42.82 15.85
C THR A 68 50.56 -41.82 16.50
N LEU A 69 50.28 -41.96 17.80
CA LEU A 69 49.40 -41.02 18.52
C LEU A 69 49.95 -39.58 18.48
N PHE A 70 51.26 -39.39 18.63
CA PHE A 70 51.89 -38.08 18.52
C PHE A 70 51.81 -37.50 17.10
N VAL A 71 52.00 -38.35 16.08
CA VAL A 71 51.88 -37.96 14.67
C VAL A 71 50.45 -37.56 14.33
N ILE A 72 49.45 -38.29 14.82
CA ILE A 72 48.02 -37.95 14.64
C ILE A 72 47.70 -36.60 15.29
N VAL A 73 48.09 -36.40 16.56
CA VAL A 73 47.82 -35.14 17.28
C VAL A 73 48.49 -33.95 16.57
N GLY A 74 49.76 -34.09 16.18
CA GLY A 74 50.48 -33.07 15.42
C GLY A 74 49.89 -32.84 14.02
N GLY A 75 49.40 -33.91 13.39
CA GLY A 75 48.78 -33.88 12.07
C GLY A 75 47.45 -33.13 12.05
N VAL A 76 46.54 -33.43 12.99
CA VAL A 76 45.23 -32.76 13.13
C VAL A 76 45.39 -31.25 13.33
N VAL A 77 46.30 -30.84 14.21
CA VAL A 77 46.58 -29.42 14.48
C VAL A 77 47.12 -28.72 13.23
N ASN A 78 48.03 -29.35 12.50
CA ASN A 78 48.58 -28.75 11.27
C ASN A 78 47.58 -28.73 10.12
N TYR A 79 46.81 -29.80 9.93
CA TYR A 79 45.85 -29.91 8.84
C TYR A 79 44.72 -28.87 8.99
N SER A 80 44.21 -28.68 10.21
CA SER A 80 43.21 -27.64 10.50
C SER A 80 43.74 -26.22 10.25
N LEU A 81 44.99 -25.92 10.64
CA LEU A 81 45.63 -24.64 10.35
C LEU A 81 45.83 -24.41 8.84
N ILE A 82 46.21 -25.45 8.10
CA ILE A 82 46.41 -25.38 6.65
C ILE A 82 45.07 -25.14 5.94
N ILE A 83 44.01 -25.89 6.27
CA ILE A 83 42.68 -25.69 5.67
C ILE A 83 42.20 -24.27 5.93
N SER A 84 42.21 -23.80 7.19
CA SER A 84 41.77 -22.43 7.52
C SER A 84 42.50 -21.35 6.69
N LEU A 85 43.80 -21.54 6.47
CA LEU A 85 44.63 -20.58 5.74
C LEU A 85 44.46 -20.69 4.21
N ILE A 86 44.21 -21.89 3.70
CA ILE A 86 43.88 -22.13 2.29
C ILE A 86 42.48 -21.58 1.98
N THR A 87 41.48 -21.85 2.81
CA THR A 87 40.11 -21.34 2.64
C THR A 87 40.08 -19.82 2.67
N SER A 88 40.79 -19.17 3.61
CA SER A 88 40.91 -17.70 3.63
C SER A 88 41.68 -17.12 2.43
N ARG A 89 42.62 -17.88 1.84
CA ARG A 89 43.29 -17.50 0.58
C ARG A 89 42.41 -17.70 -0.65
N PHE A 90 41.62 -18.77 -0.71
CA PHE A 90 40.64 -18.98 -1.79
C PHE A 90 39.54 -17.93 -1.76
N ALA A 91 39.08 -17.53 -0.56
CA ALA A 91 38.21 -16.36 -0.41
C ALA A 91 38.88 -15.08 -0.98
N GLN A 92 40.19 -14.90 -0.79
CA GLN A 92 40.95 -13.78 -1.37
C GLN A 92 41.21 -13.90 -2.89
N TYR A 93 40.96 -15.05 -3.52
CA TYR A 93 41.17 -15.27 -4.96
C TYR A 93 39.95 -14.89 -5.83
N HIS A 94 38.83 -14.47 -5.23
CA HIS A 94 37.78 -13.76 -5.95
C HIS A 94 38.39 -12.52 -6.62
N SER A 95 37.97 -12.21 -7.85
CA SER A 95 38.61 -11.15 -8.63
C SER A 95 38.51 -9.80 -7.90
N ARG A 96 39.48 -8.88 -8.07
CA ARG A 96 39.44 -7.55 -7.41
C ARG A 96 38.14 -6.80 -7.72
N ARG A 97 37.57 -7.04 -8.90
CA ARG A 97 36.24 -6.56 -9.33
C ARG A 97 35.09 -7.15 -8.52
N GLU A 98 35.12 -8.44 -8.22
CA GLU A 98 34.10 -9.13 -7.41
C GLU A 98 34.12 -8.70 -5.93
N ARG A 99 35.23 -8.10 -5.47
CA ARG A 99 35.37 -7.55 -4.11
C ARG A 99 35.21 -6.03 -4.05
N GLY A 100 34.86 -5.41 -5.19
CA GLY A 100 34.74 -3.95 -5.31
C GLY A 100 36.01 -3.17 -4.97
N LEU A 101 37.19 -3.70 -5.32
CA LEU A 101 38.49 -3.06 -5.05
C LEU A 101 39.08 -2.33 -6.27
N ASP A 102 38.37 -2.34 -7.40
CA ASP A 102 38.79 -1.67 -8.64
C ASP A 102 38.43 -0.17 -8.62
N THR A 103 39.21 0.62 -9.35
CA THR A 103 38.93 2.04 -9.56
C THR A 103 38.10 2.24 -10.81
N ALA A 104 37.04 3.04 -10.73
CA ALA A 104 36.25 3.43 -11.89
C ALA A 104 36.98 4.57 -12.63
N GLU A 105 37.22 4.43 -13.94
CA GLU A 105 37.77 5.50 -14.80
C GLU A 105 36.70 5.97 -15.80
N ILE A 106 35.57 6.47 -15.29
CA ILE A 106 34.40 6.81 -16.11
C ILE A 106 34.03 8.29 -15.91
N ASN A 107 33.71 8.98 -17.00
CA ASN A 107 33.27 10.37 -16.98
C ASN A 107 31.76 10.45 -17.21
N GLY A 108 31.08 11.35 -16.50
CA GLY A 108 29.64 11.58 -16.62
C GLY A 108 28.79 10.40 -16.14
N HIS A 109 29.31 9.60 -15.21
CA HIS A 109 28.60 8.45 -14.65
C HIS A 109 27.66 8.86 -13.51
N ILE A 110 26.76 7.96 -13.14
CA ILE A 110 25.89 8.08 -11.96
C ILE A 110 26.53 7.33 -10.80
N LEU A 111 26.56 7.99 -9.65
CA LEU A 111 27.06 7.44 -8.41
C LEU A 111 25.88 7.08 -7.49
N ILE A 112 25.88 5.87 -6.91
CA ILE A 112 24.91 5.45 -5.91
C ILE A 112 25.68 5.04 -4.65
N CYS A 113 25.45 5.75 -3.54
CA CYS A 113 26.12 5.56 -2.27
C CYS A 113 25.10 5.15 -1.21
N SER A 114 25.11 3.90 -0.75
CA SER A 114 24.16 3.45 0.27
C SER A 114 24.59 2.20 1.03
N ASP A 115 24.05 2.03 2.23
CA ASP A 115 24.09 0.80 3.03
C ASP A 115 22.79 -0.02 2.96
N ASP A 116 21.80 0.39 2.16
CA ASP A 116 20.52 -0.31 2.02
C ASP A 116 20.32 -0.91 0.61
N PRO A 117 20.38 -2.25 0.45
CA PRO A 117 20.20 -2.90 -0.85
C PRO A 117 18.82 -2.70 -1.49
N ASN A 118 17.76 -2.57 -0.70
CA ASN A 118 16.41 -2.38 -1.22
C ASN A 118 16.29 -0.99 -1.86
N TRP A 119 16.76 0.03 -1.13
CA TRP A 119 16.80 1.40 -1.63
C TRP A 119 17.62 1.53 -2.92
N MET A 120 18.82 0.92 -2.95
CA MET A 120 19.66 0.89 -4.15
C MET A 120 18.94 0.25 -5.33
N THR A 121 18.22 -0.86 -5.09
CA THR A 121 17.46 -1.55 -6.13
C THR A 121 16.35 -0.67 -6.70
N GLU A 122 15.61 0.04 -5.84
CA GLU A 122 14.51 0.91 -6.30
C GLU A 122 15.02 2.08 -7.14
N ILE A 123 16.10 2.75 -6.71
CA ILE A 123 16.74 3.82 -7.51
C ILE A 123 17.20 3.27 -8.87
N LEU A 124 17.84 2.09 -8.90
CA LEU A 124 18.28 1.45 -10.15
C LEU A 124 17.11 1.11 -11.07
N ILE A 125 15.98 0.67 -10.53
CA ILE A 125 14.77 0.37 -11.31
C ILE A 125 14.26 1.63 -12.03
N GLN A 126 14.34 2.80 -11.40
CA GLN A 126 13.91 4.07 -12.02
C GLN A 126 14.87 4.57 -13.10
N ILE A 127 16.19 4.38 -12.91
CA ILE A 127 17.23 4.90 -13.80
C ILE A 127 17.49 3.99 -15.02
N ARG A 128 17.22 2.69 -14.91
CA ARG A 128 17.56 1.67 -15.93
C ARG A 128 17.11 2.00 -17.36
N ASP A 129 15.99 2.67 -17.52
CA ASP A 129 15.42 2.92 -18.85
C ASP A 129 16.12 4.06 -19.62
N PHE A 130 17.02 4.81 -18.96
CA PHE A 130 17.63 6.03 -19.51
C PHE A 130 19.15 6.05 -19.52
N GLU A 131 19.80 5.27 -18.66
CA GLU A 131 21.25 5.21 -18.57
C GLU A 131 21.77 3.80 -18.76
N ASP A 132 22.84 3.71 -19.55
CA ASP A 132 23.53 2.44 -19.78
C ASP A 132 24.09 1.93 -18.45
N THR A 133 23.88 0.64 -18.16
CA THR A 133 24.37 0.00 -16.92
C THR A 133 25.89 0.13 -16.72
N GLU A 134 26.63 0.40 -17.81
CA GLU A 134 28.08 0.63 -17.80
C GLU A 134 28.49 1.98 -17.20
N LYS A 135 27.54 2.93 -17.05
CA LYS A 135 27.76 4.26 -16.48
C LYS A 135 27.25 4.40 -15.04
N ILE A 136 27.00 3.30 -14.34
CA ILE A 136 26.53 3.32 -12.96
C ILE A 136 27.60 2.72 -12.06
N VAL A 137 28.01 3.50 -11.06
CA VAL A 137 29.00 3.11 -10.04
C VAL A 137 28.33 3.09 -8.68
N LEU A 138 28.47 1.97 -7.97
CA LEU A 138 27.89 1.75 -6.65
C LEU A 138 29.00 1.80 -5.59
N ILE A 139 28.81 2.56 -4.51
CA ILE A 139 29.65 2.52 -3.32
C ILE A 139 28.81 2.00 -2.16
N ALA A 140 29.18 0.86 -1.61
CA ALA A 140 28.45 0.26 -0.50
C ALA A 140 29.36 -0.52 0.45
N PRO A 141 29.11 -0.47 1.78
CA PRO A 141 29.99 -1.03 2.80
C PRO A 141 29.76 -2.54 3.02
N PHE A 142 29.75 -3.33 1.94
CA PHE A 142 29.53 -4.79 1.99
C PHE A 142 30.81 -5.58 1.65
N GLU A 143 30.90 -6.81 2.13
CA GLU A 143 32.01 -7.72 1.76
C GLU A 143 31.78 -8.39 0.40
N GLU A 144 30.52 -8.57 0.02
CA GLU A 144 30.07 -9.10 -1.26
C GLU A 144 29.19 -8.07 -1.98
N HIS A 145 29.00 -8.25 -3.29
CA HIS A 145 28.19 -7.32 -4.07
C HIS A 145 26.75 -7.27 -3.50
N PRO A 146 26.22 -6.09 -3.13
CA PRO A 146 24.96 -6.00 -2.38
C PRO A 146 23.75 -6.52 -3.16
N LEU A 147 23.84 -6.52 -4.49
CA LEU A 147 22.74 -6.82 -5.39
C LEU A 147 22.90 -8.15 -6.16
N LEU A 148 23.63 -9.13 -5.60
CA LEU A 148 23.91 -10.43 -6.25
C LEU A 148 22.67 -11.19 -6.72
N THR A 149 21.57 -11.09 -5.97
CA THR A 149 20.30 -11.77 -6.24
C THR A 149 19.42 -11.04 -7.25
N THR A 150 19.80 -9.83 -7.65
CA THR A 150 19.03 -8.95 -8.53
C THR A 150 19.57 -8.99 -9.96
N PRO A 151 18.83 -8.46 -10.97
CA PRO A 151 19.37 -8.32 -12.33
C PRO A 151 20.58 -7.37 -12.42
N PHE A 152 20.85 -6.57 -11.38
CA PHE A 152 21.90 -5.53 -11.35
C PHE A 152 23.26 -6.03 -10.85
N LYS A 153 23.48 -7.35 -10.80
CA LYS A 153 24.75 -7.97 -10.33
C LYS A 153 26.01 -7.60 -11.13
N ASN A 154 25.86 -7.06 -12.34
CA ASN A 154 26.97 -6.76 -13.26
C ASN A 154 27.47 -5.31 -13.17
N LEU A 155 26.92 -4.50 -12.26
CA LEU A 155 27.30 -3.10 -12.08
C LEU A 155 28.73 -2.96 -11.55
N ILE A 156 29.31 -1.78 -11.74
CA ILE A 156 30.59 -1.44 -11.13
C ILE A 156 30.32 -1.13 -9.68
N TRP A 157 30.86 -1.95 -8.79
CA TRP A 157 30.73 -1.80 -7.35
C TRP A 157 32.08 -1.55 -6.71
N ILE A 158 32.11 -0.64 -5.73
CA ILE A 158 33.26 -0.34 -4.89
C ILE A 158 32.85 -0.63 -3.45
N SER A 159 33.59 -1.54 -2.81
CA SER A 159 33.40 -1.91 -1.42
C SER A 159 34.03 -0.86 -0.52
N GLY A 160 33.21 -0.23 0.32
CA GLY A 160 33.66 0.74 1.31
C GLY A 160 32.62 1.78 1.67
N ASP A 161 32.98 2.61 2.63
CA ASP A 161 32.16 3.71 3.09
C ASP A 161 32.32 4.94 2.20
N ALA A 162 31.23 5.46 1.64
CA ALA A 162 31.29 6.64 0.77
C ALA A 162 31.68 7.93 1.50
N TYR A 163 31.45 8.01 2.82
CA TYR A 163 31.91 9.13 3.65
C TYR A 163 33.44 9.12 3.87
N LYS A 164 34.19 8.21 3.24
CA LYS A 164 35.66 8.25 3.18
C LYS A 164 36.07 8.77 1.80
N MET A 165 36.78 9.90 1.81
CA MET A 165 37.36 10.54 0.61
C MET A 165 38.13 9.56 -0.31
N GLU A 166 38.85 8.58 0.25
CA GLU A 166 39.56 7.57 -0.53
C GLU A 166 38.62 6.75 -1.43
N MET A 167 37.43 6.42 -0.96
CA MET A 167 36.46 5.61 -1.71
C MET A 167 35.80 6.43 -2.82
N LEU A 168 35.45 7.70 -2.55
CA LEU A 168 34.94 8.62 -3.56
C LEU A 168 35.97 8.85 -4.68
N GLN A 169 37.26 8.93 -4.33
CA GLN A 169 38.34 9.01 -5.32
C GLN A 169 38.45 7.74 -6.17
N LYS A 170 38.34 6.55 -5.56
CA LYS A 170 38.32 5.28 -6.31
C LYS A 170 37.13 5.19 -7.27
N ALA A 171 36.00 5.80 -6.90
CA ALA A 171 34.81 5.86 -7.74
C ALA A 171 34.90 6.93 -8.84
N SER A 172 35.97 7.71 -8.92
CA SER A 172 36.04 8.90 -9.79
C SER A 172 34.87 9.87 -9.57
N ALA A 173 34.41 10.02 -8.32
CA ALA A 173 33.24 10.83 -7.98
C ALA A 173 33.31 12.27 -8.52
N ILE A 174 34.50 12.87 -8.63
CA ILE A 174 34.70 14.21 -9.20
C ILE A 174 34.20 14.37 -10.65
N ASN A 175 34.15 13.27 -11.40
CA ASN A 175 33.68 13.24 -12.79
C ASN A 175 32.25 12.68 -12.90
N ALA A 176 31.59 12.39 -11.78
CA ALA A 176 30.19 11.97 -11.78
C ALA A 176 29.28 13.15 -12.20
N ARG A 177 28.13 12.81 -12.79
CA ARG A 177 27.10 13.79 -13.16
C ARG A 177 26.06 13.93 -12.05
N ILE A 178 25.62 12.81 -11.48
CA ILE A 178 24.59 12.71 -10.45
C ILE A 178 25.10 11.77 -9.36
N ALA A 179 24.82 12.09 -8.10
CA ALA A 179 25.08 11.22 -6.96
C ALA A 179 23.82 11.05 -6.11
N TYR A 180 23.35 9.80 -5.99
CA TYR A 180 22.28 9.40 -5.08
C TYR A 180 22.90 8.89 -3.78
N VAL A 181 22.49 9.45 -2.64
CA VAL A 181 23.10 9.16 -1.34
C VAL A 181 22.03 8.85 -0.30
N TYR A 182 22.09 7.66 0.31
CA TYR A 182 21.23 7.32 1.43
C TYR A 182 21.93 6.32 2.36
N TYR A 183 22.07 6.69 3.62
CA TYR A 183 22.45 5.78 4.69
C TYR A 183 21.37 5.79 5.78
N ARG A 184 21.20 4.66 6.47
CA ARG A 184 20.27 4.58 7.62
C ARG A 184 20.60 5.60 8.71
N GLU A 185 21.87 5.94 8.84
CA GLU A 185 22.33 6.99 9.74
C GLU A 185 22.52 8.31 8.96
N ASN A 186 21.73 9.33 9.30
CA ASN A 186 21.75 10.64 8.61
C ASN A 186 23.13 11.31 8.61
N SER A 187 23.93 11.10 9.67
CA SER A 187 25.29 11.65 9.78
C SER A 187 26.19 11.17 8.63
N ASN A 188 26.08 9.89 8.24
CA ASN A 188 26.87 9.29 7.17
C ASN A 188 26.41 9.81 5.79
N THR A 189 25.11 9.99 5.60
CA THR A 189 24.54 10.65 4.41
C THR A 189 25.08 12.07 4.27
N LEU A 190 24.96 12.88 5.32
CA LEU A 190 25.40 14.28 5.34
C LEU A 190 26.91 14.40 5.08
N MET A 191 27.72 13.57 5.73
CA MET A 191 29.17 13.55 5.52
C MET A 191 29.56 13.18 4.09
N THR A 192 28.84 12.25 3.46
CA THR A 192 29.07 11.85 2.06
C THR A 192 28.73 12.99 1.10
N VAL A 193 27.57 13.63 1.26
CA VAL A 193 27.14 14.78 0.45
C VAL A 193 28.14 15.93 0.59
N MET A 194 28.54 16.28 1.81
CA MET A 194 29.53 17.33 2.04
C MET A 194 30.86 17.07 1.32
N GLN A 195 31.31 15.82 1.28
CA GLN A 195 32.53 15.46 0.55
C GLN A 195 32.36 15.57 -0.96
N LEU A 196 31.23 15.11 -1.51
CA LEU A 196 30.92 15.22 -2.93
C LEU A 196 30.86 16.68 -3.38
N GLU A 197 30.20 17.54 -2.61
CA GLU A 197 30.10 18.98 -2.87
C GLU A 197 31.47 19.65 -2.81
N THR A 198 32.25 19.35 -1.78
CA THR A 198 33.60 19.91 -1.61
C THR A 198 34.55 19.49 -2.73
N MET A 199 34.46 18.24 -3.21
CA MET A 199 35.32 17.72 -4.27
C MET A 199 34.97 18.28 -5.66
N SER A 200 33.67 18.42 -5.93
CA SER A 200 33.19 18.81 -7.26
C SER A 200 33.12 20.32 -7.44
N GLY A 201 32.95 21.06 -6.34
CA GLY A 201 32.67 22.49 -6.34
C GLY A 201 31.26 22.80 -6.85
N GLY A 202 30.24 22.02 -6.43
CA GLY A 202 28.85 22.20 -6.84
C GLY A 202 28.54 21.79 -8.29
N ARG A 203 29.34 20.88 -8.87
CA ARG A 203 29.15 20.42 -10.27
C ARG A 203 28.39 19.10 -10.37
N ILE A 204 28.34 18.33 -9.29
CA ILE A 204 27.60 17.07 -9.22
C ILE A 204 26.21 17.41 -8.71
N ILE A 205 25.17 16.85 -9.33
CA ILE A 205 23.82 16.95 -8.78
C ILE A 205 23.71 15.94 -7.62
N THR A 206 23.62 16.41 -6.38
CA THR A 206 23.51 15.56 -5.19
C THR A 206 22.07 15.42 -4.74
N LEU A 207 21.64 14.15 -4.61
CA LEU A 207 20.28 13.77 -4.26
C LEU A 207 20.35 12.85 -3.06
N SER A 208 19.64 13.19 -2.00
CA SER A 208 19.74 12.46 -0.74
C SER A 208 18.40 12.14 -0.10
N GLN A 209 18.39 11.08 0.68
CA GLN A 209 17.30 10.78 1.60
C GLN A 209 17.81 10.88 3.04
N TYR A 210 17.00 11.45 3.92
CA TYR A 210 17.25 11.50 5.36
C TYR A 210 15.95 11.23 6.13
N ILE A 211 16.03 11.13 7.45
CA ILE A 211 14.85 10.95 8.32
C ILE A 211 14.90 11.98 9.44
N GLY A 212 13.85 12.80 9.57
CA GLY A 212 13.70 13.78 10.65
C GLY A 212 13.89 15.21 10.17
N GLU A 213 12.88 16.04 10.44
CA GLU A 213 12.77 17.45 10.03
C GLU A 213 13.98 18.31 10.44
N GLU A 214 14.60 18.02 11.59
CA GLU A 214 15.77 18.73 12.11
C GLU A 214 16.99 18.66 11.19
N TYR A 215 17.08 17.64 10.33
CA TYR A 215 18.21 17.45 9.42
C TYR A 215 18.12 18.26 8.13
N ARG A 216 16.92 18.71 7.74
CA ARG A 216 16.67 19.43 6.48
C ARG A 216 17.64 20.58 6.27
N LYS A 217 17.77 21.43 7.29
CA LYS A 217 18.64 22.61 7.27
C LYS A 217 20.11 22.26 7.06
N TYR A 218 20.59 21.14 7.60
CA TYR A 218 21.99 20.73 7.41
C TYR A 218 22.28 20.34 5.96
N PHE A 219 21.34 19.71 5.26
CA PHE A 219 21.50 19.38 3.85
C PHE A 219 21.45 20.63 2.96
N GLU A 220 20.57 21.59 3.30
CA GLU A 220 20.52 22.90 2.63
C GLU A 220 21.83 23.69 2.84
N ASP A 221 22.36 23.73 4.07
CA ASP A 221 23.61 24.44 4.40
C ASP A 221 24.85 23.85 3.71
N VAL A 222 24.84 22.54 3.42
CA VAL A 222 25.91 21.85 2.70
C VAL A 222 25.82 22.05 1.18
N GLY A 223 24.67 22.50 0.67
CA GLY A 223 24.42 22.69 -0.75
C GLY A 223 23.97 21.42 -1.47
N CYS A 224 23.27 20.52 -0.77
CA CYS A 224 22.62 19.38 -1.42
C CYS A 224 21.50 19.87 -2.36
N ASP A 225 21.50 19.45 -3.64
CA ASP A 225 20.50 19.94 -4.61
C ASP A 225 19.07 19.53 -4.25
N HIS A 226 18.89 18.29 -3.77
CA HIS A 226 17.59 17.85 -3.25
C HIS A 226 17.76 16.79 -2.16
N ALA A 227 17.14 17.03 -1.01
CA ALA A 227 17.13 16.12 0.12
C ALA A 227 15.68 15.87 0.54
N VAL A 228 15.29 14.60 0.68
CA VAL A 228 13.88 14.22 0.93
C VAL A 228 13.79 13.40 2.21
N ASP A 229 12.88 13.77 3.09
CA ASP A 229 12.39 12.93 4.17
C ASP A 229 11.12 12.17 3.70
N PRO A 230 11.08 10.82 3.75
CA PRO A 230 9.88 10.06 3.38
C PRO A 230 8.62 10.53 4.11
N TYR A 231 8.74 10.90 5.40
CA TYR A 231 7.61 11.35 6.21
C TYR A 231 7.03 12.68 5.72
N GLU A 232 7.83 13.53 5.06
CA GLU A 232 7.35 14.76 4.42
C GLU A 232 6.53 14.49 3.15
N LEU A 233 6.59 13.29 2.59
CA LEU A 233 5.81 12.91 1.41
C LEU A 233 4.57 12.12 1.78
N TYR A 234 4.73 11.01 2.49
CA TYR A 234 3.64 10.05 2.64
C TYR A 234 2.62 10.48 3.71
N VAL A 235 3.03 11.22 4.75
CA VAL A 235 2.11 11.70 5.79
C VAL A 235 1.13 12.74 5.21
N PRO A 236 1.56 13.77 4.45
CA PRO A 236 0.62 14.63 3.74
C PRO A 236 -0.24 13.88 2.71
N LEU A 237 0.31 12.87 2.02
CA LEU A 237 -0.48 12.02 1.11
C LEU A 237 -1.59 11.25 1.83
N MET A 238 -1.33 10.75 3.05
CA MET A 238 -2.34 10.13 3.89
C MET A 238 -3.44 11.13 4.26
N MET A 239 -3.08 12.36 4.63
CA MET A 239 -4.06 13.41 4.91
C MET A 239 -4.86 13.82 3.66
N GLN A 240 -4.22 13.90 2.50
CA GLN A 240 -4.89 14.15 1.22
C GLN A 240 -5.82 13.01 0.84
N ALA A 241 -5.51 11.75 1.17
CA ALA A 241 -6.43 10.63 0.95
C ALA A 241 -7.77 10.84 1.68
N PHE A 242 -7.72 11.47 2.86
CA PHE A 242 -8.89 11.90 3.60
C PHE A 242 -9.56 13.17 3.00
N ARG A 243 -8.80 14.24 2.76
CA ARG A 243 -9.37 15.56 2.41
C ARG A 243 -9.69 15.78 0.94
N SER A 244 -8.98 15.06 0.08
CA SER A 244 -8.94 15.25 -1.38
C SER A 244 -8.80 13.89 -2.06
N GLN A 245 -9.78 13.00 -1.83
CA GLN A 245 -9.81 11.64 -2.39
C GLN A 245 -9.50 11.61 -3.89
N GLY A 246 -8.49 10.82 -4.27
CA GLY A 246 -7.97 10.73 -5.63
C GLY A 246 -6.71 11.58 -5.89
N GLY A 247 -6.44 12.59 -5.07
CA GLY A 247 -5.20 13.40 -5.10
C GLY A 247 -3.93 12.55 -4.98
N PRO A 248 -3.81 11.65 -3.99
CA PRO A 248 -2.64 10.78 -3.86
C PRO A 248 -2.36 9.90 -5.08
N SER A 249 -3.43 9.40 -5.72
CA SER A 249 -3.31 8.59 -6.95
C SER A 249 -2.81 9.43 -8.13
N TRP A 250 -3.25 10.68 -8.23
CA TRP A 250 -2.74 11.63 -9.23
C TRP A 250 -1.25 11.93 -9.02
N ILE A 251 -0.84 12.23 -7.77
CA ILE A 251 0.57 12.48 -7.42
C ILE A 251 1.44 11.27 -7.73
N LYS A 252 1.02 10.07 -7.33
CA LYS A 252 1.74 8.83 -7.66
C LYS A 252 1.94 8.70 -9.17
N ARG A 253 0.95 9.04 -10.00
CA ARG A 253 1.06 8.91 -11.45
C ARG A 253 2.03 9.91 -12.10
N ILE A 254 2.13 11.13 -11.58
CA ILE A 254 3.06 12.14 -12.13
C ILE A 254 4.50 11.92 -11.63
N VAL A 255 4.67 11.37 -10.44
CA VAL A 255 5.97 11.04 -9.83
C VAL A 255 6.52 9.71 -10.37
N TYR A 256 5.66 8.80 -10.83
CA TYR A 256 6.09 7.59 -11.52
C TYR A 256 6.15 7.75 -13.04
N ARG A 257 7.36 7.86 -13.57
CA ARG A 257 7.56 8.02 -15.02
C ARG A 257 6.97 6.90 -15.88
N ARG A 258 7.01 5.65 -15.40
CA ARG A 258 6.49 4.47 -16.13
C ARG A 258 4.97 4.43 -16.25
N LEU A 259 4.29 5.27 -15.49
CA LEU A 259 2.85 5.35 -15.43
C LEU A 259 2.28 6.34 -16.49
N GLY A 260 3.09 6.76 -17.45
CA GLY A 260 2.63 7.35 -18.71
C GLY A 260 2.90 8.85 -18.82
N ASN A 261 2.17 9.68 -18.07
CA ASN A 261 2.38 11.13 -18.10
C ASN A 261 3.67 11.49 -17.34
N THR A 262 4.53 12.32 -17.92
CA THR A 262 5.87 12.63 -17.36
C THR A 262 6.07 14.11 -17.14
N LEU A 263 6.78 14.47 -16.06
CA LEU A 263 7.12 15.85 -15.78
C LEU A 263 8.44 16.22 -16.44
N HIS A 264 8.47 17.40 -17.07
CA HIS A 264 9.66 17.96 -17.69
C HIS A 264 9.80 19.45 -17.38
N THR A 265 11.03 19.87 -17.06
CA THR A 265 11.38 21.29 -17.00
C THR A 265 12.04 21.72 -18.31
N ARG A 266 11.46 22.70 -19.00
CA ARG A 266 11.91 23.16 -20.33
C ARG A 266 11.89 24.69 -20.43
N LYS A 267 12.87 25.26 -21.12
CA LYS A 267 12.87 26.70 -21.46
C LYS A 267 11.72 27.05 -22.40
N VAL A 268 11.21 28.27 -22.27
CA VAL A 268 10.13 28.78 -23.12
C VAL A 268 10.62 28.92 -24.57
N GLU A 269 9.84 28.41 -25.53
CA GLU A 269 10.15 28.54 -26.95
C GLU A 269 10.09 30.01 -27.39
N PRO A 270 11.00 30.51 -28.25
CA PRO A 270 11.03 31.92 -28.66
C PRO A 270 9.70 32.44 -29.26
N THR A 271 8.90 31.55 -29.85
CA THR A 271 7.57 31.89 -30.42
C THR A 271 6.46 32.07 -29.38
N LEU A 272 6.71 31.68 -28.13
CA LEU A 272 5.77 31.70 -27.01
C LEU A 272 6.19 32.70 -25.92
N VAL A 273 7.33 33.36 -26.09
CA VAL A 273 7.80 34.44 -25.21
C VAL A 273 6.89 35.67 -25.33
N GLY A 274 6.60 36.31 -24.20
CA GLY A 274 5.72 37.48 -24.11
C GLY A 274 4.22 37.16 -24.03
N LEU A 275 3.84 35.87 -23.98
CA LEU A 275 2.47 35.47 -23.67
C LEU A 275 2.23 35.53 -22.15
N GLY A 276 1.01 35.87 -21.75
CA GLY A 276 0.54 35.66 -20.39
C GLY A 276 0.42 34.17 -20.07
N TRP A 277 0.54 33.82 -18.78
CA TRP A 277 0.53 32.44 -18.31
C TRP A 277 -0.66 31.63 -18.84
N MET A 278 -1.88 32.17 -18.78
CA MET A 278 -3.06 31.43 -19.22
C MET A 278 -3.14 31.25 -20.74
N ASP A 279 -2.75 32.26 -21.50
CA ASP A 279 -2.67 32.14 -22.96
C ASP A 279 -1.64 31.07 -23.38
N TYR A 280 -0.54 30.99 -22.64
CA TYR A 280 0.47 29.95 -22.82
C TYR A 280 -0.07 28.55 -22.49
N VAL A 281 -0.75 28.39 -21.34
CA VAL A 281 -1.39 27.12 -20.93
C VAL A 281 -2.40 26.65 -21.99
N ILE A 282 -3.32 27.53 -22.40
CA ILE A 282 -4.37 27.19 -23.37
C ILE A 282 -3.75 26.80 -24.72
N LYS A 283 -2.76 27.57 -25.20
CA LYS A 283 -2.11 27.32 -26.50
C LYS A 283 -1.35 25.99 -26.51
N LEU A 284 -0.60 25.67 -25.46
CA LEU A 284 0.12 24.39 -25.36
C LEU A 284 -0.83 23.22 -25.17
N LYS A 285 -1.84 23.37 -24.32
CA LYS A 285 -2.80 22.31 -24.06
C LYS A 285 -3.60 21.98 -25.33
N ALA A 286 -4.09 22.98 -26.05
CA ALA A 286 -4.84 22.79 -27.29
C ALA A 286 -4.01 22.17 -28.43
N SER A 287 -2.74 22.59 -28.58
CA SER A 287 -1.90 22.17 -29.71
C SER A 287 -1.17 20.84 -29.48
N ARG A 288 -0.67 20.60 -28.25
CA ARG A 288 0.24 19.50 -27.93
C ARG A 288 -0.22 18.67 -26.72
N GLY A 289 -1.37 18.96 -26.10
CA GLY A 289 -1.84 18.22 -24.91
C GLY A 289 -1.01 18.43 -23.64
N ILE A 290 0.02 19.27 -23.69
CA ILE A 290 0.95 19.56 -22.59
C ILE A 290 0.25 20.47 -21.58
N MET A 291 0.38 20.14 -20.29
CA MET A 291 -0.19 20.92 -19.19
C MET A 291 0.92 21.60 -18.39
N PRO A 292 1.16 22.91 -18.55
CA PRO A 292 2.08 23.66 -17.68
C PRO A 292 1.55 23.75 -16.25
N LEU A 293 2.45 23.59 -15.26
CA LEU A 293 2.10 23.57 -13.84
C LEU A 293 2.76 24.70 -13.06
N ALA A 294 4.05 24.94 -13.32
CA ALA A 294 4.84 25.92 -12.58
C ALA A 294 5.90 26.59 -13.46
N VAL A 295 6.33 27.76 -13.01
CA VAL A 295 7.41 28.57 -13.58
C VAL A 295 8.64 28.45 -12.66
N VAL A 296 9.82 28.22 -13.24
CA VAL A 296 11.09 28.07 -12.52
C VAL A 296 12.03 29.21 -12.94
N ILE A 297 12.45 30.02 -11.96
CA ILE A 297 13.33 31.20 -12.13
C ILE A 297 14.43 31.12 -11.08
N ASP A 298 15.69 30.98 -11.49
CA ASP A 298 16.84 30.96 -10.58
C ASP A 298 16.60 30.10 -9.32
N GLU A 299 16.12 28.87 -9.53
CA GLU A 299 15.77 27.86 -8.51
C GLU A 299 14.49 28.11 -7.70
N VAL A 300 13.84 29.26 -7.85
CA VAL A 300 12.52 29.55 -7.27
C VAL A 300 11.43 28.93 -8.14
N VAL A 301 10.56 28.14 -7.52
CA VAL A 301 9.41 27.51 -8.17
C VAL A 301 8.15 28.30 -7.85
N MET A 302 7.54 28.89 -8.87
CA MET A 302 6.27 29.59 -8.80
C MET A 302 5.17 28.71 -9.37
N ILE A 303 4.40 28.09 -8.48
CA ILE A 303 3.31 27.17 -8.82
C ILE A 303 2.05 27.97 -9.12
N ASN A 304 1.31 27.59 -10.18
CA ASN A 304 0.06 28.24 -10.56
C ASN A 304 0.14 29.80 -10.54
N PRO A 305 1.06 30.41 -11.31
CA PRO A 305 1.18 31.86 -11.33
C PRO A 305 -0.10 32.55 -11.82
N ASP A 306 -0.21 33.85 -11.57
CA ASP A 306 -1.37 34.64 -12.00
C ASP A 306 -1.54 34.64 -13.52
N SER A 307 -2.78 34.81 -13.98
CA SER A 307 -3.13 34.68 -15.40
C SER A 307 -2.34 35.58 -16.33
N ASP A 308 -1.98 36.77 -15.85
CA ASP A 308 -1.29 37.83 -16.60
C ASP A 308 0.24 37.77 -16.46
N PHE A 309 0.78 36.76 -15.78
CA PHE A 309 2.23 36.61 -15.62
C PHE A 309 2.91 36.41 -16.99
N GLU A 310 3.78 37.35 -17.37
CA GLU A 310 4.45 37.34 -18.68
C GLU A 310 5.66 36.40 -18.69
N LEU A 311 5.72 35.49 -19.67
CA LEU A 311 6.83 34.56 -19.84
C LEU A 311 7.99 35.19 -20.61
N THR A 312 9.19 35.21 -20.02
CA THR A 312 10.43 35.65 -20.67
C THR A 312 11.24 34.47 -21.22
N SER A 313 12.30 34.75 -22.00
CA SER A 313 13.17 33.71 -22.58
C SER A 313 14.03 32.97 -21.55
N ASP A 314 14.26 33.60 -20.40
CA ASP A 314 15.17 33.09 -19.36
C ASP A 314 14.45 32.15 -18.38
N VAL A 315 13.12 32.20 -18.39
CA VAL A 315 12.25 31.36 -17.58
C VAL A 315 12.22 29.93 -18.11
N SER A 316 12.24 28.97 -17.18
CA SER A 316 11.90 27.58 -17.47
C SER A 316 10.49 27.27 -16.95
N VAL A 317 9.78 26.38 -17.65
CA VAL A 317 8.43 25.96 -17.27
C VAL A 317 8.46 24.47 -16.97
N LEU A 318 7.95 24.12 -15.79
CA LEU A 318 7.67 22.75 -15.41
C LEU A 318 6.27 22.37 -15.92
N ARG A 319 6.23 21.33 -16.75
CA ARG A 319 5.04 20.92 -17.48
C ARG A 319 4.86 19.41 -17.49
N LEU A 320 3.61 18.98 -17.47
CA LEU A 320 3.20 17.59 -17.62
C LEU A 320 3.03 17.28 -19.11
N GLU A 321 3.87 16.39 -19.63
CA GLU A 321 3.85 15.94 -21.02
C GLU A 321 3.12 14.60 -21.14
N PRO A 322 2.24 14.43 -22.13
CA PRO A 322 1.55 13.17 -22.36
C PRO A 322 2.49 12.12 -22.99
N PRO A 323 2.24 10.82 -22.77
CA PRO A 323 3.04 9.77 -23.39
C PRO A 323 2.84 9.71 -24.91
N PRO A 324 3.81 9.15 -25.66
CA PRO A 324 3.80 9.16 -27.14
C PRO A 324 2.59 8.45 -27.76
N GLY A 325 1.96 7.50 -27.05
CA GLY A 325 0.76 6.80 -27.52
C GLY A 325 -0.51 7.66 -27.53
N ARG A 326 -0.57 8.73 -26.72
CA ARG A 326 -1.74 9.62 -26.58
C ARG A 326 -1.29 11.08 -26.52
N PRO A 327 -0.79 11.65 -27.65
CA PRO A 327 -0.04 12.90 -27.67
C PRO A 327 -0.85 14.15 -27.30
N LYS A 328 -2.18 14.06 -27.18
CA LYS A 328 -3.03 15.18 -26.76
C LYS A 328 -3.53 15.05 -25.30
N GLY A 329 -3.15 14.01 -24.58
CA GLY A 329 -3.63 13.73 -23.22
C GLY A 329 -4.58 12.54 -23.17
N ASP A 330 -5.17 12.34 -22.00
CA ASP A 330 -5.91 11.14 -21.63
C ASP A 330 -7.36 11.19 -22.14
N HIS A 331 -7.79 10.14 -22.85
CA HIS A 331 -9.19 9.91 -23.19
C HIS A 331 -9.89 9.10 -22.10
N ASP A 332 -11.23 9.06 -22.09
CA ASP A 332 -12.00 8.29 -21.09
C ASP A 332 -11.65 6.79 -21.09
N GLU A 333 -11.18 6.24 -22.21
CA GLU A 333 -10.68 4.86 -22.33
C GLU A 333 -9.36 4.64 -21.57
N ASP A 334 -8.56 5.69 -21.39
CA ASP A 334 -7.31 5.63 -20.66
C ASP A 334 -7.48 5.96 -19.16
N ALA A 335 -8.73 6.15 -18.71
CA ALA A 335 -9.04 6.56 -17.35
C ALA A 335 -8.75 5.40 -16.37
N ILE A 336 -8.16 5.76 -15.23
CA ILE A 336 -7.64 4.78 -14.27
C ILE A 336 -8.64 4.62 -13.14
N GLN A 337 -9.02 3.39 -12.81
CA GLN A 337 -9.89 3.12 -11.67
C GLN A 337 -9.21 3.56 -10.36
N LEU A 338 -9.87 4.41 -9.58
CA LEU A 338 -9.41 4.81 -8.26
C LEU A 338 -9.84 3.80 -7.20
N ILE A 339 -8.95 3.59 -6.23
CA ILE A 339 -9.17 2.79 -5.03
C ILE A 339 -9.28 3.75 -3.84
N GLY A 340 -10.05 3.39 -2.81
CA GLY A 340 -10.21 4.21 -1.60
C GLY A 340 -11.15 5.41 -1.76
N MET A 341 -12.09 5.34 -2.70
CA MET A 341 -13.14 6.34 -2.89
C MET A 341 -14.38 6.07 -2.02
N ALA A 342 -14.21 5.36 -0.90
CA ALA A 342 -15.28 5.07 0.05
C ALA A 342 -15.79 6.37 0.71
N ASP A 343 -17.09 6.42 1.01
CA ASP A 343 -17.69 7.61 1.62
C ASP A 343 -17.18 7.77 3.07
N ILE A 344 -16.50 8.88 3.36
CA ILE A 344 -16.05 9.19 4.72
C ILE A 344 -17.26 9.65 5.56
N PRO A 345 -17.38 9.22 6.83
CA PRO A 345 -18.41 9.73 7.74
C PRO A 345 -18.33 11.25 7.91
N ILE A 346 -19.45 11.92 8.15
CA ILE A 346 -19.49 13.40 8.22
C ILE A 346 -18.97 13.90 9.57
N ASP A 347 -19.39 13.23 10.65
CA ASP A 347 -19.07 13.58 12.04
C ASP A 347 -18.32 12.42 12.72
N GLY A 348 -17.40 12.74 13.63
CA GLY A 348 -16.63 11.78 14.41
C GLY A 348 -15.29 12.35 14.85
N HIS A 349 -14.53 11.56 15.61
CA HIS A 349 -13.16 11.90 15.98
C HIS A 349 -12.15 11.21 15.06
N LEU A 350 -10.92 11.70 15.05
CA LEU A 350 -9.80 11.08 14.32
C LEU A 350 -9.06 10.12 15.23
N ILE A 351 -8.66 8.96 14.70
CA ILE A 351 -7.81 8.00 15.40
C ILE A 351 -6.42 8.00 14.76
N ILE A 352 -5.38 8.01 15.60
CA ILE A 352 -4.00 7.74 15.20
C ILE A 352 -3.55 6.48 15.93
N SER A 353 -3.31 5.39 15.21
CA SER A 353 -2.78 4.14 15.77
C SER A 353 -1.37 3.94 15.25
N SER A 354 -0.39 4.16 16.14
CA SER A 354 1.02 4.10 15.78
C SER A 354 1.88 4.00 17.04
N ASP A 355 3.01 3.31 16.94
CA ASP A 355 4.09 3.37 17.95
C ASP A 355 5.34 4.08 17.39
N ASN A 356 5.22 4.71 16.21
CA ASN A 356 6.28 5.42 15.54
C ASN A 356 6.23 6.91 15.94
N PRO A 357 7.18 7.40 16.77
CA PRO A 357 7.13 8.78 17.25
C PRO A 357 7.33 9.81 16.14
N ILE A 358 8.10 9.47 15.09
CA ILE A 358 8.36 10.36 13.95
C ILE A 358 7.07 10.58 13.17
N PHE A 359 6.34 9.49 12.89
CA PHE A 359 5.04 9.54 12.23
C PHE A 359 4.03 10.38 13.01
N ILE A 360 3.83 10.10 14.31
CA ILE A 360 2.84 10.81 15.12
C ILE A 360 3.17 12.29 15.18
N LYS A 361 4.44 12.65 15.44
CA LYS A 361 4.88 14.05 15.50
C LYS A 361 4.64 14.76 14.17
N ARG A 362 4.95 14.11 13.03
CA ARG A 362 4.74 14.71 11.72
C ARG A 362 3.26 14.89 11.41
N LEU A 363 2.44 13.86 11.65
CA LEU A 363 1.00 13.93 11.41
C LEU A 363 0.33 15.03 12.24
N LEU A 364 0.71 15.16 13.52
CA LEU A 364 0.23 16.25 14.38
C LEU A 364 0.72 17.62 13.90
N SER A 365 1.95 17.72 13.40
CA SER A 365 2.46 18.96 12.81
C SER A 365 1.63 19.37 11.59
N GLU A 366 1.37 18.44 10.66
CA GLU A 366 0.55 18.71 9.48
C GLU A 366 -0.90 19.05 9.85
N MET A 367 -1.50 18.33 10.79
CA MET A 367 -2.84 18.65 11.30
C MET A 367 -2.86 20.05 11.93
N SER A 368 -1.84 20.43 12.69
CA SER A 368 -1.78 21.75 13.35
C SER A 368 -1.69 22.93 12.37
N ARG A 369 -1.19 22.71 11.15
CA ARG A 369 -1.12 23.75 10.11
C ARG A 369 -2.49 24.05 9.52
N THR A 370 -3.44 23.14 9.73
CA THR A 370 -4.79 23.19 9.17
C THR A 370 -5.79 23.36 10.31
N GLU A 371 -6.80 24.22 10.17
CA GLU A 371 -7.79 24.41 11.23
C GLU A 371 -8.67 23.14 11.34
N THR A 372 -8.32 22.23 12.24
CA THR A 372 -9.11 21.04 12.58
C THR A 372 -9.72 21.16 13.98
N ASP A 373 -11.04 21.32 14.04
CA ASP A 373 -11.80 21.31 15.30
C ASP A 373 -12.13 19.88 15.80
N GLU A 374 -11.86 18.86 14.99
CA GLU A 374 -12.17 17.46 15.29
C GLU A 374 -11.26 16.93 16.43
N PRO A 375 -11.82 16.22 17.44
CA PRO A 375 -10.99 15.61 18.48
C PRO A 375 -10.11 14.50 17.88
N ILE A 376 -8.87 14.40 18.36
CA ILE A 376 -7.86 13.44 17.90
C ILE A 376 -7.55 12.50 19.05
N LYS A 377 -7.73 11.19 18.84
CA LYS A 377 -7.40 10.14 19.80
C LYS A 377 -6.17 9.36 19.33
N ILE A 378 -5.13 9.36 20.14
CA ILE A 378 -3.86 8.68 19.82
C ILE A 378 -3.77 7.38 20.62
N LEU A 379 -3.65 6.26 19.91
CA LEU A 379 -3.45 4.92 20.44
C LEU A 379 -1.97 4.55 20.30
N SER A 380 -1.24 4.56 21.42
CA SER A 380 0.19 4.25 21.40
C SER A 380 0.70 3.71 22.73
N GLU A 381 1.74 2.87 22.67
CA GLU A 381 2.52 2.45 23.84
C GLU A 381 3.56 3.50 24.26
N ILE A 382 3.88 4.46 23.39
CA ILE A 382 4.85 5.51 23.71
C ILE A 382 4.25 6.52 24.69
N THR A 383 5.11 7.13 25.50
CA THR A 383 4.70 8.23 26.38
C THR A 383 4.33 9.45 25.54
N PRO A 384 3.28 10.22 25.93
CA PRO A 384 2.96 11.48 25.28
C PRO A 384 4.16 12.40 25.18
N PHE A 385 4.26 13.15 24.08
CA PHE A 385 5.33 14.14 23.90
C PHE A 385 5.17 15.30 24.88
N GLU A 386 6.29 15.92 25.27
CA GLU A 386 6.27 17.11 26.12
C GLU A 386 5.70 18.33 25.37
N ASP A 387 5.95 18.43 24.06
CA ASP A 387 5.56 19.54 23.20
C ASP A 387 4.45 19.12 22.21
N LEU A 388 3.18 19.10 22.67
CA LEU A 388 2.02 18.87 21.81
C LEU A 388 1.46 20.21 21.26
N PRO A 389 0.95 20.25 20.02
CA PRO A 389 0.34 21.47 19.46
C PRO A 389 -0.89 21.93 20.27
N GLU A 390 -0.88 23.17 20.77
CA GLU A 390 -1.95 23.71 21.62
C GLU A 390 -3.28 23.93 20.88
N ASN A 391 -3.24 24.04 19.55
CA ASN A 391 -4.42 24.27 18.72
C ASN A 391 -5.20 22.99 18.39
N LEU A 392 -4.70 21.81 18.79
CA LEU A 392 -5.35 20.53 18.53
C LEU A 392 -5.97 19.95 19.80
N ASN A 393 -7.17 19.39 19.67
CA ASN A 393 -7.85 18.69 20.76
C ASN A 393 -7.40 17.22 20.82
N ILE A 394 -6.31 16.95 21.54
CA ILE A 394 -5.65 15.64 21.57
C ILE A 394 -5.99 14.88 22.88
N GLU A 395 -6.46 13.65 22.73
CA GLU A 395 -6.62 12.67 23.80
C GLU A 395 -5.63 11.51 23.59
N TRP A 396 -4.76 11.26 24.57
CA TRP A 396 -3.78 10.18 24.49
C TRP A 396 -4.25 8.94 25.26
N ILE A 397 -4.35 7.81 24.57
CA ILE A 397 -4.77 6.52 25.14
C ILE A 397 -3.56 5.60 25.16
N HIS A 398 -3.00 5.42 26.35
CA HIS A 398 -1.85 4.56 26.56
C HIS A 398 -2.26 3.08 26.51
N GLY A 399 -1.68 2.33 25.57
CA GLY A 399 -1.92 0.90 25.40
C GLY A 399 -1.40 0.39 24.06
N PRO A 400 -1.46 -0.92 23.80
CA PRO A 400 -1.01 -1.46 22.52
C PRO A 400 -1.86 -0.88 21.40
N SER A 401 -1.20 -0.20 20.48
CA SER A 401 -1.77 0.48 19.31
C SER A 401 -2.65 -0.44 18.42
N ASN A 402 -2.38 -1.75 18.45
CA ASN A 402 -3.06 -2.79 17.68
C ASN A 402 -3.99 -3.69 18.50
N ALA A 403 -4.30 -3.31 19.76
CA ALA A 403 -5.19 -4.08 20.62
C ALA A 403 -6.66 -3.61 20.52
N GLU A 404 -7.57 -4.58 20.53
CA GLU A 404 -9.03 -4.37 20.58
C GLU A 404 -9.46 -3.49 21.76
N GLU A 405 -8.84 -3.67 22.94
CA GLU A 405 -9.13 -2.85 24.12
C GLU A 405 -8.81 -1.36 23.90
N SER A 406 -7.75 -1.04 23.15
CA SER A 406 -7.35 0.33 22.85
C SER A 406 -8.37 1.01 21.92
N PHE A 407 -8.80 0.33 20.85
CA PHE A 407 -9.85 0.83 19.95
C PHE A 407 -11.19 1.00 20.66
N ARG A 408 -11.53 0.10 21.59
CA ARG A 408 -12.74 0.24 22.42
C ARG A 408 -12.67 1.45 23.35
N LYS A 409 -11.52 1.69 24.00
CA LYS A 409 -11.31 2.90 24.82
C LYS A 409 -11.38 4.18 24.01
N ALA A 410 -10.96 4.12 22.74
CA ALA A 410 -11.12 5.24 21.81
C ALA A 410 -12.56 5.44 21.34
N ASN A 411 -13.52 4.54 21.62
CA ASN A 411 -14.84 4.52 20.98
C ASN A 411 -14.73 4.48 19.46
N ALA A 412 -13.91 3.57 18.90
CA ALA A 412 -13.63 3.51 17.47
C ALA A 412 -14.87 3.44 16.56
N SER A 413 -16.01 2.94 17.05
CA SER A 413 -17.29 2.97 16.33
C SER A 413 -17.83 4.37 16.01
N GLU A 414 -17.38 5.41 16.72
CA GLU A 414 -17.75 6.81 16.48
C GLU A 414 -16.63 7.60 15.80
N ALA A 415 -15.55 6.93 15.39
CA ALA A 415 -14.47 7.56 14.67
C ALA A 415 -14.85 7.76 13.20
N LYS A 416 -14.24 8.77 12.58
CA LYS A 416 -14.46 9.10 11.17
C LYS A 416 -13.33 8.56 10.29
N VAL A 417 -12.09 8.77 10.72
CA VAL A 417 -10.87 8.32 10.03
C VAL A 417 -9.91 7.73 11.04
N ALA A 418 -9.19 6.69 10.63
CA ALA A 418 -8.05 6.16 11.36
C ALA A 418 -6.78 6.17 10.51
N PHE A 419 -5.72 6.80 11.04
CA PHE A 419 -4.38 6.78 10.47
C PHE A 419 -3.54 5.70 11.16
N ILE A 420 -3.01 4.76 10.37
CA ILE A 420 -2.29 3.59 10.87
C ILE A 420 -0.91 3.52 10.21
N ASP A 421 0.15 3.65 11.00
CA ASP A 421 1.53 3.53 10.56
C ASP A 421 2.40 2.90 11.65
N HIS A 422 2.97 1.74 11.34
CA HIS A 422 3.91 1.02 12.17
C HIS A 422 5.13 0.64 11.32
N LEU A 423 6.27 0.47 12.00
CA LEU A 423 7.53 0.04 11.37
C LEU A 423 7.42 -1.35 10.71
N HIS A 424 6.43 -2.17 11.07
CA HIS A 424 6.24 -3.52 10.56
C HIS A 424 4.82 -3.69 10.03
N ASP A 425 4.71 -4.11 8.76
CA ASP A 425 3.43 -4.27 8.06
C ASP A 425 2.47 -5.24 8.75
N GLY A 426 3.00 -6.24 9.46
CA GLY A 426 2.19 -7.14 10.29
C GLY A 426 1.44 -6.43 11.42
N GLN A 427 2.01 -5.36 11.99
CA GLN A 427 1.32 -4.53 12.99
C GLN A 427 0.24 -3.66 12.35
N ASN A 428 0.52 -3.07 11.18
CA ASN A 428 -0.47 -2.34 10.37
C ASN A 428 -1.70 -3.23 10.08
N LEU A 429 -1.47 -4.45 9.59
CA LEU A 429 -2.53 -5.41 9.30
C LEU A 429 -3.37 -5.75 10.55
N MET A 430 -2.72 -5.95 11.70
CA MET A 430 -3.44 -6.23 12.94
C MET A 430 -4.25 -5.02 13.42
N ALA A 431 -3.69 -3.81 13.34
CA ALA A 431 -4.39 -2.58 13.74
C ALA A 431 -5.64 -2.35 12.87
N VAL A 432 -5.54 -2.50 11.54
CA VAL A 432 -6.70 -2.42 10.63
C VAL A 432 -7.73 -3.50 10.99
N LEU A 433 -7.32 -4.76 11.19
CA LEU A 433 -8.24 -5.85 11.54
C LEU A 433 -9.04 -5.54 12.82
N ARG A 434 -8.37 -5.02 13.86
CA ARG A 434 -9.03 -4.70 15.13
C ARG A 434 -9.92 -3.47 15.02
N LEU A 435 -9.51 -2.47 14.26
CA LEU A 435 -10.35 -1.32 13.96
C LEU A 435 -11.63 -1.75 13.24
N GLU A 436 -11.54 -2.57 12.21
CA GLU A 436 -12.69 -3.07 11.44
C GLU A 436 -13.64 -3.92 12.31
N GLN A 437 -13.09 -4.73 13.23
CA GLN A 437 -13.88 -5.49 14.21
C GLN A 437 -14.66 -4.60 15.19
N GLU A 438 -14.05 -3.54 15.73
CA GLU A 438 -14.70 -2.67 16.72
C GLU A 438 -15.62 -1.62 16.08
N SER A 439 -15.31 -1.16 14.86
CA SER A 439 -16.08 -0.14 14.16
C SER A 439 -17.17 -0.69 13.24
N ASP A 440 -17.27 -2.02 13.11
CA ASP A 440 -18.07 -2.69 12.08
C ASP A 440 -17.74 -2.21 10.65
N GLY A 441 -16.56 -1.60 10.47
CA GLY A 441 -16.14 -1.02 9.22
C GLY A 441 -16.86 0.27 8.82
N GLU A 442 -17.28 1.09 9.79
CA GLU A 442 -17.81 2.43 9.53
C GLU A 442 -16.71 3.50 9.44
N VAL A 443 -15.49 3.18 9.89
CA VAL A 443 -14.33 4.10 9.93
C VAL A 443 -13.55 4.02 8.63
N PHE A 444 -13.24 5.18 8.03
CA PHE A 444 -12.34 5.23 6.87
C PHE A 444 -10.89 4.99 7.31
N SER A 445 -10.32 3.85 6.94
CA SER A 445 -8.99 3.43 7.40
C SER A 445 -7.90 3.70 6.37
N ILE A 446 -6.83 4.37 6.83
CA ILE A 446 -5.68 4.78 6.02
C ILE A 446 -4.43 4.12 6.61
N SER A 447 -3.79 3.24 5.85
CA SER A 447 -2.62 2.48 6.32
C SER A 447 -1.43 2.50 5.36
N THR A 448 -0.22 2.50 5.90
CA THR A 448 1.01 2.36 5.14
C THR A 448 1.47 0.91 5.02
N TYR A 449 2.34 0.62 4.05
CA TYR A 449 3.07 -0.64 3.97
C TYR A 449 4.43 -0.47 3.28
N HIS A 450 5.35 -1.40 3.54
CA HIS A 450 6.71 -1.40 2.99
C HIS A 450 6.98 -2.62 2.08
N GLU A 451 6.43 -3.79 2.41
CA GLU A 451 6.60 -5.01 1.62
C GLU A 451 5.80 -4.98 0.31
N LYS A 452 6.42 -5.45 -0.77
CA LYS A 452 5.75 -5.56 -2.08
C LYS A 452 4.56 -6.50 -1.99
N ASP A 453 3.48 -6.14 -2.69
CA ASP A 453 2.22 -6.91 -2.78
C ASP A 453 1.49 -7.10 -1.43
N PHE A 454 1.84 -6.35 -0.38
CA PHE A 454 1.17 -6.42 0.92
C PHE A 454 -0.21 -5.74 0.93
N ASP A 455 -0.46 -4.85 -0.03
CA ASP A 455 -1.71 -4.12 -0.21
C ASP A 455 -2.94 -5.01 -0.36
N GLN A 456 -2.79 -6.18 -0.99
CA GLN A 456 -3.87 -7.17 -1.10
C GLN A 456 -4.32 -7.66 0.27
N GLN A 457 -3.40 -7.84 1.22
CA GLN A 457 -3.72 -8.32 2.56
C GLN A 457 -4.47 -7.25 3.36
N LEU A 458 -4.00 -6.01 3.32
CA LEU A 458 -4.66 -4.87 3.97
C LEU A 458 -6.08 -4.65 3.42
N ARG A 459 -6.25 -4.71 2.10
CA ARG A 459 -7.57 -4.58 1.47
C ARG A 459 -8.52 -5.73 1.83
N ARG A 460 -8.04 -6.97 1.91
CA ARG A 460 -8.85 -8.13 2.34
C ARG A 460 -9.40 -7.97 3.75
N VAL A 461 -8.70 -7.24 4.61
CA VAL A 461 -9.11 -6.99 5.99
C VAL A 461 -10.12 -5.83 6.08
N GLY A 462 -10.26 -5.01 5.05
CA GLY A 462 -11.17 -3.87 5.02
C GLY A 462 -10.48 -2.50 4.97
N CYS A 463 -9.16 -2.44 4.73
CA CYS A 463 -8.47 -1.16 4.61
C CYS A 463 -8.96 -0.36 3.39
N ASP A 464 -9.45 0.86 3.60
CA ASP A 464 -10.00 1.69 2.51
C ASP A 464 -8.90 2.28 1.63
N PHE A 465 -7.82 2.79 2.23
CA PHE A 465 -6.69 3.36 1.51
C PHE A 465 -5.34 2.83 2.03
N CYS A 466 -4.55 2.25 1.13
CA CYS A 466 -3.22 1.73 1.43
C CYS A 466 -2.15 2.50 0.64
N LEU A 467 -1.06 2.91 1.30
CA LEU A 467 0.06 3.64 0.69
C LEU A 467 1.38 2.90 0.85
N GLN A 468 2.05 2.59 -0.26
CA GLN A 468 3.42 2.07 -0.22
C GLN A 468 4.40 3.23 -0.03
N VAL A 469 5.16 3.21 1.06
CA VAL A 469 6.08 4.31 1.40
C VAL A 469 7.27 4.36 0.45
N ASP A 470 7.87 3.19 0.20
CA ASP A 470 9.10 3.06 -0.60
C ASP A 470 8.89 3.42 -2.07
N ASP A 471 7.63 3.43 -2.51
CA ASP A 471 7.28 3.80 -3.87
C ASP A 471 7.49 5.29 -4.16
N LEU A 472 7.54 6.18 -3.17
CA LEU A 472 7.46 7.62 -3.45
C LEU A 472 8.83 8.28 -3.64
N VAL A 473 9.81 7.88 -2.82
CA VAL A 473 11.08 8.60 -2.69
C VAL A 473 11.99 8.37 -3.90
N ALA A 474 12.18 7.11 -4.30
CA ALA A 474 13.10 6.78 -5.38
C ALA A 474 12.68 7.40 -6.73
N PRO A 475 11.41 7.35 -7.16
CA PRO A 475 10.99 8.03 -8.39
C PRO A 475 11.07 9.55 -8.28
N LEU A 476 10.77 10.13 -7.12
CA LEU A 476 10.89 11.58 -6.92
C LEU A 476 12.34 12.04 -7.09
N LEU A 477 13.28 11.43 -6.36
CA LEU A 477 14.71 11.74 -6.49
C LEU A 477 15.20 11.54 -7.92
N SER A 478 14.81 10.43 -8.56
CA SER A 478 15.19 10.16 -9.95
C SER A 478 14.69 11.24 -10.91
N GLN A 479 13.48 11.77 -10.72
CA GLN A 479 12.94 12.83 -11.56
C GLN A 479 13.54 14.21 -11.24
N SER A 480 13.79 14.52 -9.96
CA SER A 480 14.46 15.76 -9.54
C SER A 480 15.86 15.90 -10.13
N ALA A 481 16.56 14.78 -10.32
CA ALA A 481 17.88 14.73 -10.95
C ALA A 481 17.94 15.35 -12.35
N GLU A 482 16.85 15.22 -13.11
CA GLU A 482 16.75 15.69 -14.50
C GLU A 482 15.94 16.98 -14.63
N ASN A 483 15.06 17.24 -13.67
CA ASN A 483 14.09 18.33 -13.71
C ASN A 483 14.25 19.25 -12.50
N SER A 484 14.94 20.36 -12.71
CA SER A 484 15.10 21.40 -11.69
C SER A 484 13.75 21.90 -11.19
N GLY A 485 13.61 22.02 -9.87
CA GLY A 485 12.40 22.53 -9.19
C GLY A 485 11.26 21.52 -9.03
N LEU A 486 11.38 20.31 -9.57
CA LEU A 486 10.32 19.29 -9.46
C LEU A 486 10.10 18.83 -8.01
N GLY A 487 11.18 18.53 -7.29
CA GLY A 487 11.14 18.14 -5.88
C GLY A 487 10.38 19.15 -5.02
N THR A 488 10.83 20.41 -5.08
CA THR A 488 10.21 21.55 -4.40
C THR A 488 8.74 21.71 -4.76
N MET A 489 8.38 21.55 -6.04
CA MET A 489 6.99 21.65 -6.48
C MET A 489 6.11 20.58 -5.82
N ILE A 490 6.56 19.32 -5.82
CA ILE A 490 5.79 18.21 -5.26
C ILE A 490 5.63 18.38 -3.74
N GLU A 491 6.70 18.72 -3.03
CA GLU A 491 6.65 19.00 -1.59
C GLU A 491 5.68 20.15 -1.26
N GLN A 492 5.70 21.25 -2.04
CA GLN A 492 4.81 22.39 -1.81
C GLN A 492 3.33 22.08 -2.12
N ILE A 493 3.07 21.30 -3.18
CA ILE A 493 1.70 20.90 -3.55
C ILE A 493 1.12 19.90 -2.53
N LEU A 494 1.99 19.12 -1.89
CA LEU A 494 1.64 18.21 -0.80
C LEU A 494 1.43 18.94 0.53
N SER A 495 2.24 19.97 0.78
CA SER A 495 2.13 20.80 1.98
C SER A 495 0.84 21.62 1.94
N GLU A 496 -0.15 21.25 2.78
CA GLU A 496 -1.43 21.96 2.92
C GLU A 496 -1.30 23.24 3.77
N GLU A 497 -0.22 24.01 3.57
CA GLU A 497 -0.01 25.29 4.26
C GLU A 497 -0.90 26.40 3.66
N SER A 498 -1.41 27.29 4.51
CA SER A 498 -2.30 28.38 4.09
C SER A 498 -1.62 29.43 3.18
N SER A 499 -0.30 29.41 3.09
CA SER A 499 0.52 30.30 2.26
C SER A 499 1.00 29.65 0.95
N THR A 500 0.78 28.34 0.76
CA THR A 500 1.30 27.57 -0.39
C THR A 500 0.18 27.13 -1.32
N GLN A 501 0.54 26.93 -2.60
CA GLN A 501 -0.36 26.37 -3.59
C GLN A 501 -0.43 24.85 -3.40
N SER A 502 -1.57 24.35 -2.93
CA SER A 502 -1.79 22.95 -2.55
C SER A 502 -2.69 22.22 -3.55
N LEU A 503 -2.64 20.88 -3.55
CA LEU A 503 -3.54 20.04 -4.37
C LEU A 503 -4.89 19.84 -3.68
N PHE A 504 -5.97 20.11 -4.41
CA PHE A 504 -7.32 19.83 -3.94
C PHE A 504 -8.12 19.02 -4.94
N VAL A 505 -9.01 18.19 -4.41
CA VAL A 505 -10.04 17.50 -5.18
C VAL A 505 -11.41 17.92 -4.66
N ARG A 506 -12.25 18.48 -5.53
CA ARG A 506 -13.61 18.93 -5.16
C ARG A 506 -14.62 18.57 -6.24
N LYS A 507 -15.84 18.32 -5.81
CA LYS A 507 -16.98 18.01 -6.67
C LYS A 507 -17.60 19.29 -7.24
N LEU A 508 -17.88 19.30 -8.54
CA LEU A 508 -18.59 20.39 -9.20
C LEU A 508 -20.06 20.42 -8.78
N LYS A 509 -20.61 21.64 -8.64
CA LYS A 509 -22.03 21.83 -8.33
C LYS A 509 -22.95 21.26 -9.41
N ILE A 510 -24.18 20.94 -9.00
CA ILE A 510 -25.23 20.38 -9.87
C ILE A 510 -25.61 21.35 -11.01
N ASP A 511 -25.50 22.65 -10.80
CA ASP A 511 -25.82 23.70 -11.79
C ASP A 511 -24.71 23.93 -12.84
N TRP A 512 -23.61 23.16 -12.77
CA TRP A 512 -22.53 23.24 -13.74
C TRP A 512 -23.01 22.89 -15.16
N VAL A 513 -22.80 23.83 -16.09
CA VAL A 513 -23.06 23.62 -17.51
C VAL A 513 -21.91 22.84 -18.13
N PRO A 514 -22.15 21.70 -18.81
CA PRO A 514 -21.10 20.92 -19.41
C PRO A 514 -20.26 21.74 -20.40
N LYS A 515 -18.95 21.71 -20.23
CA LYS A 515 -17.95 22.42 -21.03
C LYS A 515 -16.81 21.47 -21.41
N ASN A 516 -16.05 21.82 -22.44
CA ASN A 516 -14.82 21.10 -22.75
C ASN A 516 -13.73 21.40 -21.69
N TRP A 517 -12.68 20.60 -21.67
CA TRP A 517 -11.61 20.71 -20.68
C TRP A 517 -10.88 22.07 -20.76
N LEU A 518 -10.62 22.59 -21.96
CA LEU A 518 -9.97 23.90 -22.15
C LEU A 518 -10.79 25.07 -21.59
N GLU A 519 -12.10 25.07 -21.85
CA GLU A 519 -13.03 26.06 -21.32
C GLU A 519 -13.17 25.91 -19.80
N THR A 520 -13.13 24.68 -19.29
CA THR A 520 -13.18 24.40 -17.85
C THR A 520 -11.96 24.99 -17.15
N ILE A 521 -10.74 24.73 -17.66
CA ILE A 521 -9.50 25.33 -17.12
C ILE A 521 -9.60 26.86 -17.11
N SER A 522 -10.08 27.45 -18.20
CA SER A 522 -10.18 28.91 -18.34
C SER A 522 -11.22 29.51 -17.38
N GLU A 523 -12.37 28.87 -17.22
CA GLU A 523 -13.44 29.31 -16.31
C GLU A 523 -13.00 29.22 -14.84
N VAL A 524 -12.42 28.09 -14.46
CA VAL A 524 -11.97 27.81 -13.10
C VAL A 524 -10.85 28.77 -12.68
N LYS A 525 -9.90 29.05 -13.58
CA LYS A 525 -8.87 30.06 -13.32
C LYS A 525 -9.47 31.47 -13.23
N ARG A 526 -10.40 31.84 -14.11
CA ARG A 526 -10.99 33.19 -14.12
C ARG A 526 -11.84 33.47 -12.88
N GLN A 527 -12.62 32.49 -12.40
CA GLN A 527 -13.52 32.69 -11.27
C GLN A 527 -12.86 32.47 -9.91
N CYS A 528 -11.95 31.51 -9.81
CA CYS A 528 -11.39 31.07 -8.53
C CYS A 528 -9.86 31.21 -8.43
N ASN A 529 -9.16 31.59 -9.50
CA ASN A 529 -7.69 31.54 -9.62
C ASN A 529 -7.08 30.13 -9.44
N HIS A 530 -7.89 29.08 -9.62
CA HIS A 530 -7.45 27.69 -9.50
C HIS A 530 -6.95 27.14 -10.85
N LEU A 531 -5.91 26.29 -10.82
CA LEU A 531 -5.43 25.59 -12.01
C LEU A 531 -5.93 24.15 -12.02
N ALA A 532 -6.92 23.85 -12.86
CA ALA A 532 -7.42 22.48 -13.02
C ALA A 532 -6.39 21.61 -13.77
N VAL A 533 -5.98 20.51 -13.16
CA VAL A 533 -4.91 19.62 -13.64
C VAL A 533 -5.36 18.20 -13.94
N GLY A 534 -6.46 17.75 -13.33
CA GLY A 534 -7.00 16.39 -13.51
C GLY A 534 -8.50 16.31 -13.32
N LEU A 535 -9.09 15.20 -13.76
CA LEU A 535 -10.54 14.98 -13.74
C LEU A 535 -10.84 13.59 -13.18
N ILE A 536 -11.80 13.48 -12.26
CA ILE A 536 -12.31 12.21 -11.77
C ILE A 536 -13.80 12.12 -12.13
N ARG A 537 -14.15 11.09 -12.88
CA ARG A 537 -15.53 10.80 -13.27
C ARG A 537 -16.34 10.36 -12.06
N HIS A 538 -17.46 11.05 -11.78
CA HIS A 538 -18.28 10.78 -10.58
C HIS A 538 -18.77 9.34 -10.50
N ARG A 539 -19.37 8.83 -11.58
CA ARG A 539 -20.05 7.52 -11.59
C ARG A 539 -19.11 6.34 -11.56
N GLU A 540 -17.96 6.46 -12.21
CA GLU A 540 -17.03 5.35 -12.41
C GLU A 540 -15.83 5.44 -11.46
N SER A 541 -15.66 6.55 -10.73
CA SER A 541 -14.46 6.83 -9.92
C SER A 541 -13.16 6.63 -10.71
N ARG A 542 -13.16 7.03 -11.99
CA ARG A 542 -12.00 6.91 -12.87
C ARG A 542 -11.28 8.24 -13.00
N LEU A 543 -9.95 8.19 -12.84
CA LEU A 543 -9.03 9.31 -12.88
C LEU A 543 -8.44 9.50 -14.28
N LEU A 544 -8.55 10.71 -14.79
CA LEU A 544 -7.80 11.24 -15.93
C LEU A 544 -6.73 12.20 -15.39
N VAL A 545 -5.47 11.85 -15.61
CA VAL A 545 -4.32 12.55 -15.01
C VAL A 545 -3.99 13.80 -15.81
N ASN A 546 -4.11 13.74 -17.13
CA ASN A 546 -3.95 14.88 -18.03
C ASN A 546 -5.05 14.86 -19.12
N PRO A 547 -6.30 15.23 -18.82
CA PRO A 547 -7.45 15.04 -19.71
C PRO A 547 -7.24 15.65 -21.10
N HIS A 548 -7.76 15.00 -22.15
CA HIS A 548 -7.72 15.54 -23.51
C HIS A 548 -8.43 16.93 -23.58
N PRO A 549 -7.94 17.89 -24.38
CA PRO A 549 -8.50 19.25 -24.48
C PRO A 549 -10.00 19.32 -24.79
N GLU A 550 -10.49 18.34 -25.57
CA GLU A 550 -11.89 18.24 -26.00
C GLU A 550 -12.74 17.37 -25.06
N THR A 551 -12.16 16.84 -23.97
CA THR A 551 -12.90 16.04 -22.98
C THR A 551 -13.99 16.89 -22.34
N MET A 552 -15.23 16.40 -22.36
CA MET A 552 -16.37 17.07 -21.75
C MET A 552 -16.38 16.84 -20.24
N VAL A 553 -16.60 17.90 -19.46
CA VAL A 553 -16.73 17.87 -18.00
C VAL A 553 -18.21 18.04 -17.64
N TYR A 554 -18.75 17.11 -16.86
CA TYR A 554 -20.17 17.09 -16.50
C TYR A 554 -20.39 17.57 -15.06
N SER A 555 -21.64 17.89 -14.73
CA SER A 555 -22.00 18.18 -13.34
C SER A 555 -21.81 16.94 -12.46
N GLY A 556 -21.32 17.16 -11.23
CA GLY A 556 -20.99 16.09 -10.30
C GLY A 556 -19.60 15.46 -10.49
N ASP A 557 -18.89 15.68 -11.61
CA ASP A 557 -17.49 15.27 -11.73
C ASP A 557 -16.63 15.98 -10.67
N LYS A 558 -15.55 15.30 -10.22
CA LYS A 558 -14.58 15.92 -9.29
C LYS A 558 -13.39 16.46 -10.09
N LEU A 559 -13.04 17.72 -9.85
CA LEU A 559 -11.86 18.34 -10.43
C LEU A 559 -10.69 18.25 -9.47
N ILE A 560 -9.53 17.89 -10.00
CA ILE A 560 -8.24 18.03 -9.33
C ILE A 560 -7.66 19.35 -9.76
N PHE A 561 -7.33 20.23 -8.82
CA PHE A 561 -6.75 21.53 -9.10
C PHE A 561 -5.69 21.93 -8.08
N ILE A 562 -4.80 22.82 -8.51
CA ILE A 562 -3.79 23.44 -7.65
C ILE A 562 -4.27 24.86 -7.33
N ALA A 563 -4.29 25.21 -6.05
CA ALA A 563 -4.79 26.50 -5.59
C ALA A 563 -4.20 26.90 -4.23
N LEU A 564 -4.23 28.20 -3.96
CA LEU A 564 -4.14 28.76 -2.60
C LEU A 564 -5.58 28.77 -2.04
N GLU A 565 -5.93 27.85 -1.14
CA GLU A 565 -7.32 27.69 -0.69
C GLU A 565 -7.75 28.86 0.22
N SER A 566 -8.86 29.51 -0.14
CA SER A 566 -9.60 30.43 0.71
C SER A 566 -11.07 30.02 0.75
N GLU A 567 -11.72 30.17 1.92
CA GLU A 567 -13.14 29.86 2.13
C GLU A 567 -14.05 30.53 1.07
N GLU A 568 -13.74 31.77 0.68
CA GLU A 568 -14.52 32.54 -0.30
C GLU A 568 -14.44 31.96 -1.72
N ASN A 569 -13.26 31.51 -2.16
CA ASN A 569 -13.06 30.95 -3.51
C ASN A 569 -13.62 29.51 -3.62
N ARG A 570 -13.72 28.80 -2.50
CA ARG A 570 -14.20 27.40 -2.41
C ARG A 570 -15.67 27.25 -2.79
N GLN A 571 -16.52 28.21 -2.40
CA GLN A 571 -17.96 28.08 -2.52
C GLN A 571 -18.54 28.53 -3.88
N ILE A 572 -17.70 29.01 -4.81
CA ILE A 572 -18.17 29.59 -6.08
C ILE A 572 -18.63 28.48 -7.04
N LEU A 573 -17.71 27.58 -7.41
CA LEU A 573 -17.95 26.53 -8.42
C LEU A 573 -18.10 25.11 -7.85
N PHE A 574 -17.75 24.90 -6.59
CA PHE A 574 -17.69 23.58 -5.98
C PHE A 574 -18.77 23.38 -4.92
N GLU A 575 -19.17 22.13 -4.70
CA GLU A 575 -20.00 21.77 -3.55
C GLU A 575 -19.18 21.99 -2.26
N PRO A 576 -19.76 22.58 -1.20
CA PRO A 576 -19.08 22.67 0.09
C PRO A 576 -18.74 21.27 0.61
N ASN A 577 -17.56 21.10 1.24
CA ASN A 577 -17.13 19.80 1.79
C ASN A 577 -18.06 19.28 2.89
N HIS A 578 -18.77 20.19 3.56
CA HIS A 578 -19.99 19.82 4.23
C HIS A 578 -21.06 19.64 3.17
N ILE A 579 -21.50 18.40 2.97
CA ILE A 579 -22.93 18.20 2.76
C ILE A 579 -23.57 18.91 3.96
N LEU A 580 -24.02 20.13 3.71
CA LEU A 580 -24.89 20.87 4.59
C LEU A 580 -25.89 19.84 5.13
N SER A 581 -25.98 19.76 6.46
CA SER A 581 -27.23 19.29 7.05
C SER A 581 -28.36 19.96 6.26
N ILE A 582 -29.38 19.19 5.90
CA ILE A 582 -30.48 19.64 5.03
C ILE A 582 -31.27 20.73 5.78
N ALA A 583 -30.71 21.92 5.78
CA ALA A 583 -31.24 23.15 6.35
C ALA A 583 -31.09 24.31 5.35
N ASP A 584 -30.17 24.23 4.39
CA ASP A 584 -29.88 25.32 3.45
C ASP A 584 -30.01 24.93 1.97
N GLU A 585 -31.06 24.20 1.59
CA GLU A 585 -31.53 24.24 0.19
C GLU A 585 -32.32 25.54 -0.08
N PRO A 586 -32.13 26.22 -1.23
CA PRO A 586 -32.74 27.52 -1.51
C PRO A 586 -34.27 27.53 -1.70
N PHE A 587 -34.95 26.38 -1.56
CA PHE A 587 -36.40 26.29 -1.74
C PHE A 587 -37.24 26.51 -0.47
N LEU A 588 -36.61 26.79 0.68
CA LEU A 588 -37.32 27.04 1.94
C LEU A 588 -37.02 28.44 2.49
N LYS A 589 -37.47 29.48 1.78
CA LYS A 589 -37.77 30.76 2.45
C LYS A 589 -39.04 30.59 3.28
N GLY A 590 -38.87 30.21 4.54
CA GLY A 590 -39.95 30.23 5.52
C GLY A 590 -39.58 29.58 6.85
N LYS A 591 -38.98 30.37 7.75
CA LYS A 591 -38.88 30.21 9.22
C LYS A 591 -39.22 28.82 9.79
N GLU A 592 -38.26 28.19 10.46
CA GLU A 592 -38.21 28.08 11.93
C GLU A 592 -36.88 27.46 12.39
N LYS A 593 -36.34 27.98 13.50
CA LYS A 593 -35.18 27.41 14.21
C LYS A 593 -35.51 26.00 14.67
N ILE A 594 -34.68 25.02 14.37
CA ILE A 594 -34.77 23.69 14.98
C ILE A 594 -33.84 23.65 16.20
N SER A 595 -34.46 23.39 17.35
CA SER A 595 -33.87 23.15 18.67
C SER A 595 -33.98 21.67 19.01
N GLU A 596 -32.88 21.04 19.44
CA GLU A 596 -32.78 19.76 20.17
C GLU A 596 -33.46 18.50 19.55
N PRO A 597 -33.06 17.27 19.91
CA PRO A 597 -33.60 16.05 19.27
C PRO A 597 -35.09 15.90 19.62
N VAL A 598 -35.95 16.15 18.62
CA VAL A 598 -37.40 16.17 18.78
C VAL A 598 -37.96 14.74 18.79
N THR A 599 -38.69 14.43 19.85
CA THR A 599 -39.57 13.25 19.98
C THR A 599 -40.51 13.14 18.79
N SER A 600 -40.67 11.94 18.24
CA SER A 600 -41.59 11.57 17.15
C SER A 600 -42.89 12.38 17.19
N ASP A 601 -42.98 13.35 16.28
CA ASP A 601 -44.11 14.24 16.15
C ASP A 601 -45.32 13.39 15.70
N GLU A 602 -46.47 13.45 16.39
CA GLU A 602 -47.69 12.64 16.08
C GLU A 602 -48.13 12.76 14.60
N SER A 603 -47.65 13.78 13.89
CA SER A 603 -47.85 14.02 12.47
C SER A 603 -47.06 13.07 11.56
N ALA A 604 -45.83 12.70 11.94
CA ALA A 604 -44.95 11.82 11.16
C ALA A 604 -45.40 10.36 11.22
N ASP A 605 -45.85 9.91 12.39
CA ASP A 605 -46.37 8.55 12.58
C ASP A 605 -47.64 8.31 11.76
N LYS A 606 -48.53 9.30 11.67
CA LYS A 606 -49.75 9.20 10.84
C LYS A 606 -49.42 9.05 9.36
N LEU A 607 -48.47 9.84 8.86
CA LEU A 607 -47.99 9.74 7.47
C LEU A 607 -47.34 8.38 7.19
N PHE A 608 -46.55 7.87 8.14
CA PHE A 608 -45.94 6.55 8.04
C PHE A 608 -46.99 5.43 8.00
N GLN A 609 -48.00 5.47 8.87
CA GLN A 609 -49.08 4.47 8.89
C GLN A 609 -49.91 4.48 7.59
N GLU A 610 -50.18 5.67 7.04
CA GLU A 610 -50.85 5.83 5.76
C GLU A 610 -50.02 5.24 4.60
N ALA A 611 -48.71 5.50 4.60
CA ALA A 611 -47.78 4.91 3.63
C ALA A 611 -47.75 3.38 3.70
N ILE A 612 -47.72 2.80 4.90
CA ILE A 612 -47.74 1.33 5.10
C ILE A 612 -49.06 0.72 4.63
N HIS A 613 -50.19 1.40 4.82
CA HIS A 613 -51.48 0.93 4.33
C HIS A 613 -51.51 0.88 2.79
N LEU A 614 -50.98 1.92 2.14
CA LEU A 614 -50.90 2.04 0.68
C LEU A 614 -49.84 1.13 0.06
N SER A 615 -48.80 0.75 0.81
CA SER A 615 -47.72 -0.17 0.38
C SER A 615 -48.21 -1.55 -0.04
N ARG A 616 -49.45 -1.93 0.28
CA ARG A 616 -50.05 -3.21 -0.14
C ARG A 616 -50.46 -3.24 -1.62
N GLU A 617 -50.51 -2.10 -2.28
CA GLU A 617 -50.93 -1.96 -3.68
C GLU A 617 -49.75 -1.50 -4.56
N PRO A 618 -49.19 -2.37 -5.43
CA PRO A 618 -48.00 -2.04 -6.21
C PRO A 618 -48.21 -0.89 -7.20
N GLU A 619 -49.44 -0.65 -7.67
CA GLU A 619 -49.79 0.43 -8.59
C GLU A 619 -49.66 1.84 -7.97
N LYS A 620 -49.60 1.94 -6.63
CA LYS A 620 -49.51 3.21 -5.90
C LYS A 620 -48.11 3.53 -5.38
N ALA A 621 -47.06 2.90 -5.91
CA ALA A 621 -45.67 3.08 -5.47
C ALA A 621 -45.22 4.55 -5.40
N MET A 622 -45.59 5.38 -6.37
CA MET A 622 -45.27 6.82 -6.36
C MET A 622 -45.95 7.58 -5.20
N ALA A 623 -47.16 7.20 -4.81
CA ALA A 623 -47.86 7.82 -3.68
C ALA A 623 -47.25 7.39 -2.33
N VAL A 624 -46.86 6.12 -2.21
CA VAL A 624 -46.14 5.58 -1.05
C VAL A 624 -44.80 6.27 -0.87
N TYR A 625 -44.05 6.45 -1.97
CA TYR A 625 -42.79 7.21 -1.99
C TYR A 625 -42.96 8.61 -1.40
N ARG A 626 -43.96 9.37 -1.87
CA ARG A 626 -44.21 10.73 -1.38
C ARG A 626 -44.54 10.79 0.12
N LEU A 627 -45.29 9.83 0.63
CA LEU A 627 -45.65 9.76 2.04
C LEU A 627 -44.46 9.37 2.92
N PHE A 628 -43.65 8.39 2.51
CA PHE A 628 -42.40 8.08 3.22
C PHE A 628 -41.42 9.25 3.17
N HIS A 629 -41.31 9.95 2.05
CA HIS A 629 -40.47 11.15 1.93
C HIS A 629 -40.91 12.26 2.89
N GLN A 630 -42.21 12.55 2.98
CA GLN A 630 -42.75 13.52 3.93
C GLN A 630 -42.51 13.12 5.39
N ALA A 631 -42.66 11.84 5.73
CA ALA A 631 -42.39 11.33 7.07
C ALA A 631 -40.88 11.28 7.38
N ALA A 632 -40.04 11.01 6.38
CA ALA A 632 -38.58 10.93 6.51
C ALA A 632 -37.95 12.30 6.77
N ILE A 633 -38.43 13.35 6.10
CA ILE A 633 -38.03 14.75 6.38
C ILE A 633 -38.38 15.16 7.81
N LYS A 634 -39.45 14.62 8.37
CA LYS A 634 -39.86 14.85 9.77
C LYS A 634 -39.06 14.01 10.78
N GLY A 635 -37.99 13.34 10.37
CA GLY A 635 -37.12 12.57 11.27
C GLY A 635 -37.65 11.19 11.66
N HIS A 636 -38.69 10.66 10.99
CA HIS A 636 -39.21 9.33 11.32
C HIS A 636 -38.25 8.24 10.84
N SER A 637 -37.52 7.63 11.78
CA SER A 637 -36.45 6.66 11.53
C SER A 637 -36.86 5.51 10.59
N GLN A 638 -38.04 4.91 10.79
CA GLN A 638 -38.54 3.84 9.91
C GLN A 638 -38.98 4.31 8.52
N ALA A 639 -39.40 5.58 8.38
CA ALA A 639 -39.76 6.15 7.09
C ALA A 639 -38.51 6.42 6.25
N GLN A 640 -37.45 6.94 6.86
CA GLN A 640 -36.13 7.10 6.24
C GLN A 640 -35.59 5.76 5.74
N TYR A 641 -35.68 4.70 6.56
CA TYR A 641 -35.32 3.34 6.17
C TYR A 641 -36.13 2.83 4.96
N ASN A 642 -37.45 2.94 5.02
CA ASN A 642 -38.31 2.45 3.94
C ASN A 642 -38.12 3.26 2.64
N LEU A 643 -37.87 4.57 2.76
CA LEU A 643 -37.55 5.44 1.63
C LEU A 643 -36.25 5.01 0.96
N GLY A 644 -35.20 4.71 1.75
CA GLY A 644 -33.94 4.15 1.25
C GLY A 644 -34.16 2.87 0.43
N ILE A 645 -35.02 1.95 0.91
CA ILE A 645 -35.36 0.73 0.15
C ILE A 645 -36.07 1.06 -1.17
N MET A 646 -37.03 1.98 -1.15
CA MET A 646 -37.77 2.33 -2.36
C MET A 646 -36.87 2.96 -3.42
N ILE A 647 -35.96 3.84 -3.01
CA ILE A 647 -34.98 4.46 -3.91
C ILE A 647 -33.97 3.42 -4.42
N PHE A 648 -33.52 2.49 -3.57
CA PHE A 648 -32.58 1.44 -3.96
C PHE A 648 -33.19 0.51 -5.01
N ASN A 649 -34.43 0.07 -4.80
CA ASN A 649 -35.15 -0.86 -5.67
C ASN A 649 -35.80 -0.16 -6.88
N GLY A 650 -35.89 1.17 -6.89
CA GLY A 650 -36.56 1.92 -7.95
C GLY A 650 -38.08 1.78 -7.90
N GLN A 651 -38.64 1.66 -6.71
CA GLN A 651 -40.07 1.51 -6.49
C GLN A 651 -40.75 2.88 -6.58
N GLY A 652 -41.41 3.14 -7.71
CA GLY A 652 -42.13 4.39 -7.96
C GLY A 652 -41.24 5.55 -8.44
N ILE A 653 -39.91 5.45 -8.34
CA ILE A 653 -38.93 6.42 -8.82
C ILE A 653 -37.73 5.69 -9.46
N PRO A 654 -36.92 6.35 -10.30
CA PRO A 654 -35.67 5.76 -10.81
C PRO A 654 -34.72 5.37 -9.67
N LYS A 655 -33.98 4.27 -9.86
CA LYS A 655 -33.01 3.79 -8.88
C LYS A 655 -31.91 4.82 -8.65
N ASN A 656 -31.59 5.08 -7.39
CA ASN A 656 -30.47 5.93 -7.02
C ASN A 656 -29.78 5.39 -5.76
N ARG A 657 -28.72 4.58 -5.94
CA ARG A 657 -28.03 3.92 -4.83
C ARG A 657 -27.39 4.90 -3.85
N GLU A 658 -26.90 6.05 -4.32
CA GLU A 658 -26.31 7.09 -3.47
C GLU A 658 -27.36 7.74 -2.57
N GLU A 659 -28.51 8.08 -3.14
CA GLU A 659 -29.61 8.69 -2.40
C GLU A 659 -30.25 7.68 -1.42
N ALA A 660 -30.38 6.41 -1.82
CA ALA A 660 -30.81 5.35 -0.90
C ALA A 660 -29.87 5.23 0.32
N TYR A 661 -28.56 5.28 0.08
CA TYR A 661 -27.53 5.21 1.12
C TYR A 661 -27.60 6.41 2.08
N HIS A 662 -27.83 7.61 1.57
CA HIS A 662 -28.06 8.79 2.38
C HIS A 662 -29.22 8.59 3.37
N TRP A 663 -30.36 8.11 2.89
CA TRP A 663 -31.52 7.86 3.75
C TRP A 663 -31.31 6.73 4.75
N PHE A 664 -30.53 5.70 4.41
CA PHE A 664 -30.13 4.68 5.39
C PHE A 664 -29.23 5.26 6.48
N ARG A 665 -28.28 6.15 6.17
CA ARG A 665 -27.45 6.84 7.18
C ARG A 665 -28.28 7.73 8.11
N GLU A 666 -29.20 8.51 7.57
CA GLU A 666 -30.11 9.34 8.38
C GLU A 666 -31.02 8.48 9.28
N SER A 667 -31.44 7.32 8.78
CA SER A 667 -32.20 6.35 9.58
C SER A 667 -31.39 5.78 10.75
N VAL A 668 -30.08 5.49 10.55
CA VAL A 668 -29.18 5.07 11.63
C VAL A 668 -28.98 6.16 12.67
N ARG A 669 -28.78 7.41 12.23
CA ARG A 669 -28.72 8.58 13.14
C ARG A 669 -29.97 8.72 13.99
N SER A 670 -31.11 8.38 13.42
CA SER A 670 -32.42 8.37 14.10
C SER A 670 -32.66 7.07 14.91
N GLY A 671 -31.62 6.26 15.16
CA GLY A 671 -31.65 5.07 16.01
C GLY A 671 -32.20 3.80 15.35
N ASN A 672 -32.30 3.73 14.02
CA ASN A 672 -32.84 2.55 13.34
C ASN A 672 -31.79 1.44 13.17
N SER A 673 -31.93 0.37 13.97
CA SER A 673 -31.05 -0.81 13.90
C SER A 673 -31.16 -1.61 12.59
N LYS A 674 -32.30 -1.54 11.89
CA LYS A 674 -32.45 -2.19 10.56
C LYS A 674 -31.65 -1.44 9.50
N ALA A 675 -31.63 -0.11 9.56
CA ALA A 675 -30.82 0.69 8.67
C ALA A 675 -29.32 0.42 8.88
N LYS A 676 -28.88 0.24 10.14
CA LYS A 676 -27.48 -0.10 10.44
C LYS A 676 -27.07 -1.41 9.75
N ARG A 677 -27.94 -2.42 9.80
CA ARG A 677 -27.71 -3.69 9.09
C ARG A 677 -27.63 -3.52 7.58
N VAL A 678 -28.53 -2.72 7.00
CA VAL A 678 -28.55 -2.44 5.56
C VAL A 678 -27.26 -1.74 5.12
N LEU A 679 -26.76 -0.76 5.88
CA LEU A 679 -25.50 -0.09 5.57
C LEU A 679 -24.32 -1.07 5.54
N ARG A 680 -24.24 -2.00 6.51
CA ARG A 680 -23.22 -3.06 6.53
C ARG A 680 -23.29 -3.93 5.26
N SER A 681 -24.48 -4.40 4.89
CA SER A 681 -24.67 -5.19 3.66
C SER A 681 -24.34 -4.40 2.40
N ILE A 682 -24.65 -3.10 2.35
CA ILE A 682 -24.30 -2.23 1.20
C ILE A 682 -22.79 -2.11 1.02
N ARG A 683 -22.00 -2.01 2.11
CA ARG A 683 -20.53 -1.96 2.01
C ARG A 683 -19.98 -3.24 1.38
N VAL A 684 -20.45 -4.41 1.84
CA VAL A 684 -20.11 -5.72 1.26
C VAL A 684 -20.46 -5.77 -0.23
N LEU A 685 -21.66 -5.32 -0.60
CA LEU A 685 -22.08 -5.29 -2.01
C LEU A 685 -21.25 -4.33 -2.87
N ARG A 686 -20.83 -3.17 -2.35
CA ARG A 686 -19.93 -2.25 -3.07
C ARG A 686 -18.55 -2.84 -3.29
N GLU A 687 -17.96 -3.46 -2.26
CA GLU A 687 -16.69 -4.19 -2.38
C GLU A 687 -16.79 -5.23 -3.50
N ILE A 688 -17.90 -5.98 -3.54
CA ILE A 688 -18.16 -7.01 -4.54
C ILE A 688 -18.26 -6.44 -5.96
N GLU A 689 -18.99 -5.33 -6.14
CA GLU A 689 -19.14 -4.67 -7.44
C GLU A 689 -17.81 -4.18 -8.00
N VAL A 690 -16.97 -3.58 -7.16
CA VAL A 690 -15.64 -3.06 -7.58
C VAL A 690 -14.74 -4.19 -8.09
N THR A 691 -14.75 -5.37 -7.47
CA THR A 691 -13.95 -6.51 -7.93
C THR A 691 -14.58 -7.30 -9.08
N ARG A 692 -15.89 -7.17 -9.34
CA ARG A 692 -16.52 -7.73 -10.55
C ARG A 692 -16.05 -7.05 -11.83
N GLU A 693 -15.72 -5.77 -11.77
CA GLU A 693 -15.26 -4.98 -12.92
C GLU A 693 -13.76 -5.20 -13.23
N ASN A 694 -12.97 -5.65 -12.23
CA ASN A 694 -11.56 -6.05 -12.41
C ASN A 694 -11.47 -7.44 -13.06
N THR A 695 -11.20 -7.48 -14.35
CA THR A 695 -11.34 -8.65 -15.25
C THR A 695 -10.07 -9.51 -15.43
N ASP A 696 -9.11 -9.48 -14.49
CA ASP A 696 -7.79 -10.10 -14.72
C ASP A 696 -7.48 -11.38 -13.92
N SER A 697 -8.38 -11.87 -13.07
CA SER A 697 -8.21 -13.20 -12.45
C SER A 697 -9.49 -14.02 -12.46
N ASP A 698 -9.51 -15.05 -13.32
CA ASP A 698 -10.53 -16.10 -13.42
C ASP A 698 -10.43 -17.14 -12.28
N GLU A 699 -9.58 -16.91 -11.28
CA GLU A 699 -9.46 -17.82 -10.14
C GLU A 699 -10.59 -17.54 -9.13
N PHE A 700 -11.38 -18.57 -8.85
CA PHE A 700 -12.33 -18.63 -7.74
C PHE A 700 -11.71 -19.48 -6.62
N PRO A 701 -10.73 -18.98 -5.84
CA PRO A 701 -10.02 -19.80 -4.86
C PRO A 701 -10.96 -20.36 -3.77
N GLU A 702 -12.14 -19.77 -3.59
CA GLU A 702 -13.15 -20.19 -2.63
C GLU A 702 -13.97 -21.41 -3.07
N PHE A 703 -14.09 -21.67 -4.36
CA PHE A 703 -14.92 -22.74 -4.93
C PHE A 703 -14.09 -23.67 -5.80
N ASN A 704 -14.48 -24.94 -5.89
CA ASN A 704 -13.78 -25.88 -6.77
C ASN A 704 -14.02 -25.50 -8.25
N PRO A 705 -12.99 -25.13 -9.04
CA PRO A 705 -13.18 -24.71 -10.43
C PRO A 705 -13.78 -25.81 -11.32
N GLN A 706 -13.48 -27.08 -11.03
CA GLN A 706 -14.06 -28.22 -11.76
C GLN A 706 -15.56 -28.37 -11.52
N LEU A 707 -16.05 -27.95 -10.34
CA LEU A 707 -17.48 -27.92 -10.05
C LEU A 707 -18.20 -26.84 -10.86
N LEU A 708 -17.55 -25.68 -11.04
CA LEU A 708 -18.14 -24.52 -11.71
C LEU A 708 -18.24 -24.67 -13.23
N GLU A 709 -17.31 -25.39 -13.86
CA GLU A 709 -17.32 -25.66 -15.31
C GLU A 709 -18.52 -26.52 -15.75
N ASN A 710 -18.99 -27.42 -14.88
CA ASN A 710 -20.02 -28.40 -15.22
C ASN A 710 -21.46 -27.89 -15.03
N LEU A 711 -21.66 -26.75 -14.36
CA LEU A 711 -22.99 -26.23 -14.02
C LEU A 711 -23.51 -25.24 -15.07
N ASP A 712 -24.79 -25.38 -15.43
CA ASP A 712 -25.52 -24.40 -16.24
C ASP A 712 -25.86 -23.12 -15.46
N GLU A 713 -26.38 -22.08 -16.12
CA GLU A 713 -26.67 -20.79 -15.48
C GLU A 713 -27.75 -20.89 -14.38
N ASP A 714 -28.70 -21.82 -14.50
CA ASP A 714 -29.77 -22.04 -13.52
C ASP A 714 -29.22 -22.75 -12.27
N GLN A 715 -28.34 -23.72 -12.46
CA GLN A 715 -27.62 -24.43 -11.42
C GLN A 715 -26.60 -23.51 -10.72
N ARG A 716 -25.89 -22.66 -11.46
CA ARG A 716 -25.01 -21.62 -10.88
C ARG A 716 -25.79 -20.62 -10.06
N TYR A 717 -26.95 -20.17 -10.54
CA TYR A 717 -27.84 -19.30 -9.78
C TYR A 717 -28.36 -19.97 -8.51
N TRP A 718 -28.74 -21.25 -8.60
CA TRP A 718 -29.16 -22.03 -7.44
C TRP A 718 -28.02 -22.17 -6.42
N PHE A 719 -26.81 -22.48 -6.87
CA PHE A 719 -25.63 -22.57 -6.01
C PHE A 719 -25.31 -21.23 -5.34
N ALA A 720 -25.27 -20.14 -6.10
CA ALA A 720 -25.07 -18.79 -5.57
C ALA A 720 -26.14 -18.44 -4.51
N LYS A 721 -27.40 -18.80 -4.78
CA LYS A 721 -28.51 -18.63 -3.84
C LYS A 721 -28.30 -19.43 -2.54
N THR A 722 -27.75 -20.64 -2.60
CA THR A 722 -27.43 -21.41 -1.39
C THR A 722 -26.26 -20.86 -0.60
N VAL A 723 -25.23 -20.31 -1.26
CA VAL A 723 -24.11 -19.63 -0.59
C VAL A 723 -24.61 -18.39 0.13
N VAL A 724 -25.42 -17.55 -0.55
CA VAL A 724 -26.07 -16.39 0.07
C VAL A 724 -26.96 -16.84 1.22
N ALA A 725 -27.75 -17.90 1.05
CA ALA A 725 -28.58 -18.40 2.14
C ALA A 725 -27.77 -18.81 3.37
N MET A 726 -26.61 -19.45 3.17
CA MET A 726 -25.73 -19.88 4.26
C MET A 726 -25.14 -18.71 5.03
N VAL A 727 -24.50 -17.77 4.33
CA VAL A 727 -23.90 -16.56 4.94
C VAL A 727 -24.96 -15.69 5.62
N MET A 728 -26.19 -15.67 5.09
CA MET A 728 -27.29 -14.89 5.67
C MET A 728 -28.03 -15.62 6.81
N VAL A 729 -27.66 -16.86 7.17
CA VAL A 729 -28.16 -17.49 8.41
C VAL A 729 -27.65 -16.72 9.62
N ASP A 730 -26.42 -16.25 9.54
CA ASP A 730 -25.81 -15.47 10.58
C ASP A 730 -26.36 -14.05 10.60
N GLU A 731 -26.49 -13.51 11.81
CA GLU A 731 -27.03 -12.15 12.00
C GLU A 731 -26.03 -11.08 11.53
N HIS A 732 -24.79 -11.47 11.27
CA HIS A 732 -23.65 -10.62 10.86
C HIS A 732 -22.87 -11.32 9.74
N ILE A 733 -22.56 -10.59 8.67
CA ILE A 733 -21.67 -11.08 7.61
C ILE A 733 -20.22 -10.84 8.07
N GLU A 734 -19.48 -11.89 8.37
CA GLU A 734 -18.08 -11.79 8.76
C GLU A 734 -17.18 -11.46 7.56
N ILE A 735 -16.01 -10.87 7.84
CA ILE A 735 -15.01 -10.49 6.81
C ILE A 735 -14.64 -11.70 5.94
N HIS A 736 -14.53 -12.90 6.53
CA HIS A 736 -14.15 -14.11 5.81
C HIS A 736 -15.27 -14.65 4.91
N GLU A 737 -16.53 -14.30 5.16
CA GLU A 737 -17.69 -14.72 4.35
C GLU A 737 -17.91 -13.85 3.12
N ARG A 738 -17.42 -12.60 3.16
CA ARG A 738 -17.52 -11.64 2.04
C ARG A 738 -16.93 -12.19 0.75
N ALA A 739 -15.81 -12.93 0.83
CA ALA A 739 -15.17 -13.56 -0.32
C ALA A 739 -16.08 -14.60 -0.99
N PHE A 740 -16.85 -15.36 -0.21
CA PHE A 740 -17.80 -16.34 -0.74
C PHE A 740 -19.02 -15.66 -1.39
N LEU A 741 -19.53 -14.57 -0.79
CA LEU A 741 -20.59 -13.76 -1.42
C LEU A 741 -20.11 -13.14 -2.74
N HIS A 742 -18.89 -12.62 -2.75
CA HIS A 742 -18.24 -12.07 -3.93
C HIS A 742 -18.16 -13.10 -5.06
N SER A 743 -17.57 -14.25 -4.77
CA SER A 743 -17.41 -15.33 -5.74
C SER A 743 -18.77 -15.85 -6.20
N ALA A 744 -19.76 -15.98 -5.31
CA ALA A 744 -21.11 -16.44 -5.64
C ALA A 744 -21.83 -15.50 -6.62
N LEU A 745 -21.75 -14.19 -6.39
CA LEU A 745 -22.37 -13.19 -7.28
C LEU A 745 -21.65 -13.15 -8.64
N ARG A 746 -20.31 -13.31 -8.68
CA ARG A 746 -19.51 -13.37 -9.92
C ARG A 746 -19.86 -14.55 -10.83
N LEU A 747 -20.36 -15.66 -10.30
CA LEU A 747 -20.78 -16.81 -11.10
C LEU A 747 -21.93 -16.50 -12.06
N LEU A 748 -22.67 -15.41 -11.82
CA LEU A 748 -23.89 -15.06 -12.53
C LEU A 748 -23.63 -14.06 -13.65
N THR A 749 -24.10 -14.42 -14.84
CA THR A 749 -24.09 -13.58 -16.04
C THR A 749 -25.34 -12.68 -16.14
N SER A 750 -26.49 -13.13 -15.66
CA SER A 750 -27.73 -12.33 -15.66
C SER A 750 -27.75 -11.26 -14.56
N GLN A 751 -27.84 -9.99 -14.98
CA GLN A 751 -27.90 -8.84 -14.08
C GLN A 751 -29.17 -8.83 -13.19
N GLU A 752 -30.29 -9.38 -13.67
CA GLU A 752 -31.54 -9.48 -12.90
C GLU A 752 -31.39 -10.45 -11.72
N ARG A 753 -30.72 -11.59 -11.94
CA ARG A 753 -30.44 -12.60 -10.91
C ARG A 753 -29.47 -12.12 -9.86
N VAL A 754 -28.43 -11.40 -10.28
CA VAL A 754 -27.50 -10.72 -9.37
C VAL A 754 -28.27 -9.75 -8.49
N GLN A 755 -29.14 -8.94 -9.08
CA GLN A 755 -29.91 -7.95 -8.35
C GLN A 755 -30.86 -8.57 -7.31
N GLU A 756 -31.47 -9.72 -7.60
CA GLU A 756 -32.32 -10.43 -6.64
C GLU A 756 -31.52 -10.90 -5.42
N LEU A 757 -30.31 -11.42 -5.63
CA LEU A 757 -29.43 -11.83 -4.54
C LEU A 757 -28.87 -10.63 -3.76
N GLU A 758 -28.52 -9.53 -4.45
CA GLU A 758 -28.13 -8.28 -3.81
C GLU A 758 -29.25 -7.74 -2.90
N GLU A 759 -30.51 -7.77 -3.37
CA GLU A 759 -31.65 -7.37 -2.56
C GLU A 759 -31.82 -8.28 -1.35
N ALA A 760 -31.60 -9.59 -1.50
CA ALA A 760 -31.66 -10.53 -0.39
C ALA A 760 -30.58 -10.26 0.68
N ILE A 761 -29.33 -10.05 0.24
CA ILE A 761 -28.18 -9.68 1.10
C ILE A 761 -28.46 -8.36 1.81
N LEU A 762 -28.96 -7.37 1.09
CA LEU A 762 -29.25 -6.03 1.61
C LEU A 762 -30.35 -6.08 2.67
N LEU A 763 -31.44 -6.82 2.42
CA LEU A 763 -32.58 -6.89 3.33
C LEU A 763 -32.39 -7.89 4.49
N GLY A 764 -31.28 -8.62 4.55
CA GLY A 764 -31.11 -9.65 5.56
C GLY A 764 -32.08 -10.83 5.37
N LYS A 765 -32.49 -11.12 4.13
CA LYS A 765 -33.48 -12.16 3.81
C LYS A 765 -32.77 -13.42 3.34
N ILE A 766 -33.07 -14.55 4.00
CA ILE A 766 -32.61 -15.86 3.55
C ILE A 766 -33.39 -16.24 2.26
N PRO A 767 -32.72 -16.41 1.11
CA PRO A 767 -33.39 -16.79 -0.12
C PRO A 767 -34.06 -18.17 0.00
N PRO A 768 -35.23 -18.41 -0.62
CA PRO A 768 -35.91 -19.70 -0.53
C PRO A 768 -35.18 -20.77 -1.36
N ILE A 769 -34.79 -21.86 -0.70
CA ILE A 769 -34.15 -23.01 -1.33
C ILE A 769 -35.22 -23.90 -1.96
N THR A 770 -35.09 -24.18 -3.24
CA THR A 770 -36.04 -25.02 -4.00
C THR A 770 -35.36 -26.32 -4.45
N PRO A 771 -36.09 -27.43 -4.66
CA PRO A 771 -35.48 -28.66 -5.14
C PRO A 771 -34.92 -28.50 -6.56
N ILE A 772 -33.70 -29.02 -6.81
CA ILE A 772 -33.03 -28.99 -8.12
C ILE A 772 -32.56 -30.39 -8.51
N ARG A 773 -32.44 -30.67 -9.81
CA ARG A 773 -31.88 -31.93 -10.32
C ARG A 773 -30.44 -31.72 -10.76
N LEU A 774 -29.52 -32.43 -10.11
CA LEU A 774 -28.08 -32.44 -10.38
C LEU A 774 -27.58 -33.88 -10.46
N SER A 775 -26.36 -34.09 -10.95
CA SER A 775 -25.72 -35.40 -10.86
C SER A 775 -25.40 -35.73 -9.40
N GLU A 776 -25.35 -37.03 -9.06
CA GLU A 776 -25.06 -37.46 -7.67
C GLU A 776 -23.68 -36.97 -7.19
N GLU A 777 -22.73 -36.80 -8.11
CA GLU A 777 -21.38 -36.31 -7.85
C GLU A 777 -21.37 -34.79 -7.62
N ASP A 778 -22.08 -34.02 -8.45
CA ASP A 778 -22.19 -32.56 -8.30
C ASP A 778 -22.94 -32.18 -7.02
N SER A 779 -24.01 -32.90 -6.67
CA SER A 779 -24.75 -32.69 -5.42
C SER A 779 -23.86 -32.87 -4.18
N LYS A 780 -22.95 -33.86 -4.19
CA LYS A 780 -22.01 -34.08 -3.08
C LYS A 780 -20.92 -33.00 -3.04
N ASN A 781 -20.36 -32.63 -4.18
CA ASN A 781 -19.33 -31.59 -4.29
C ASN A 781 -19.85 -30.21 -3.86
N ILE A 782 -21.11 -29.88 -4.17
CA ILE A 782 -21.78 -28.65 -3.70
C ILE A 782 -21.88 -28.67 -2.17
N LEU A 783 -22.31 -29.80 -1.60
CA LEU A 783 -22.46 -29.93 -0.14
C LEU A 783 -21.11 -29.80 0.59
N GLU A 784 -20.04 -30.35 0.01
CA GLU A 784 -18.67 -30.20 0.52
C GLU A 784 -18.12 -28.77 0.38
N SER A 785 -18.52 -28.05 -0.68
CA SER A 785 -18.16 -26.64 -0.82
C SER A 785 -18.90 -25.77 0.20
N LEU A 786 -20.19 -26.05 0.43
CA LEU A 786 -21.01 -25.31 1.38
C LEU A 786 -20.59 -25.51 2.84
N ILE A 787 -20.04 -26.68 3.21
CA ILE A 787 -19.52 -26.85 4.58
C ILE A 787 -18.26 -26.02 4.81
N ASN A 788 -17.50 -25.67 3.75
CA ASN A 788 -16.39 -24.72 3.89
C ASN A 788 -16.92 -23.31 4.18
N VAL A 789 -18.03 -22.92 3.53
CA VAL A 789 -18.70 -21.64 3.79
C VAL A 789 -19.21 -21.61 5.23
N ALA A 790 -19.99 -22.60 5.63
CA ALA A 790 -20.64 -22.67 6.96
C ALA A 790 -19.69 -22.96 8.14
N THR A 791 -18.37 -22.97 7.93
CA THR A 791 -17.40 -23.16 9.02
C THR A 791 -16.28 -22.13 9.00
N ILE A 792 -16.39 -21.13 8.13
CA ILE A 792 -15.31 -20.15 7.88
C ILE A 792 -15.21 -19.11 8.99
N ASP A 793 -16.36 -18.68 9.50
CA ASP A 793 -16.60 -17.83 10.67
C ASP A 793 -16.19 -18.55 11.98
N ARG A 794 -15.98 -19.87 11.90
CA ARG A 794 -15.54 -20.75 12.99
C ARG A 794 -16.62 -20.96 14.05
N ASP A 795 -17.86 -20.66 13.71
CA ASP A 795 -19.05 -21.19 14.34
C ASP A 795 -19.69 -22.23 13.40
N PHE A 796 -20.52 -23.11 13.95
CA PHE A 796 -21.43 -23.93 13.14
C PHE A 796 -22.62 -24.29 14.02
N ASP A 797 -23.60 -23.41 13.99
CA ASP A 797 -24.68 -23.38 14.97
C ASP A 797 -25.88 -24.27 14.56
N LYS A 798 -26.89 -24.36 15.43
CA LYS A 798 -28.08 -25.19 15.15
C LYS A 798 -28.96 -24.64 14.02
N ARG A 799 -28.90 -23.35 13.73
CA ARG A 799 -29.65 -22.70 12.64
C ARG A 799 -29.00 -23.07 11.31
N GLU A 800 -27.67 -22.98 11.22
CA GLU A 800 -26.88 -23.36 10.06
C GLU A 800 -26.98 -24.86 9.78
N GLU A 801 -26.88 -25.72 10.81
CA GLU A 801 -27.11 -27.16 10.67
C GLU A 801 -28.46 -27.47 10.03
N LYS A 802 -29.51 -26.76 10.47
CA LYS A 802 -30.87 -26.95 9.96
C LYS A 802 -31.00 -26.48 8.52
N LEU A 803 -30.38 -25.36 8.15
CA LEU A 803 -30.36 -24.89 6.77
C LEU A 803 -29.56 -25.86 5.89
N PHE A 804 -28.39 -26.31 6.36
CA PHE A 804 -27.55 -27.27 5.66
C PHE A 804 -28.30 -28.59 5.38
N GLN A 805 -29.08 -29.09 6.35
CA GLN A 805 -29.98 -30.24 6.15
C GLN A 805 -31.07 -29.95 5.10
N GLN A 806 -31.65 -28.74 5.10
CA GLN A 806 -32.63 -28.36 4.08
C GLN A 806 -32.03 -28.34 2.67
N ILE A 807 -30.79 -27.84 2.53
CA ILE A 807 -30.05 -27.84 1.26
C ILE A 807 -29.77 -29.27 0.80
N GLY A 808 -29.26 -30.13 1.69
CA GLY A 808 -28.99 -31.53 1.37
C GLY A 808 -30.24 -32.30 0.92
N ASN A 809 -31.38 -32.06 1.56
CA ASN A 809 -32.67 -32.62 1.14
C ASN A 809 -33.14 -32.08 -0.22
N ALA A 810 -32.88 -30.79 -0.52
CA ALA A 810 -33.22 -30.19 -1.81
C ALA A 810 -32.36 -30.72 -2.98
N LEU A 811 -31.18 -31.28 -2.67
CA LEU A 811 -30.25 -31.92 -3.61
C LEU A 811 -30.46 -33.44 -3.79
N ASP A 812 -31.44 -34.03 -3.09
CA ASP A 812 -31.73 -35.48 -3.09
C ASP A 812 -30.53 -36.35 -2.65
N VAL A 813 -29.74 -35.86 -1.68
CA VAL A 813 -28.57 -36.56 -1.13
C VAL A 813 -28.98 -37.47 0.03
N ASP A 814 -28.36 -38.64 0.17
CA ASP A 814 -28.60 -39.56 1.29
C ASP A 814 -28.31 -38.88 2.65
N ASP A 815 -29.25 -39.01 3.58
CA ASP A 815 -29.17 -38.46 4.94
C ASP A 815 -27.89 -38.91 5.67
N LYS A 816 -27.40 -40.12 5.39
CA LYS A 816 -26.10 -40.58 5.94
C LYS A 816 -24.94 -39.69 5.53
N PHE A 817 -24.91 -39.23 4.28
CA PHE A 817 -23.86 -38.37 3.79
C PHE A 817 -23.99 -36.97 4.40
N ILE A 818 -25.20 -36.41 4.46
CA ILE A 818 -25.49 -35.11 5.09
C ILE A 818 -24.99 -35.09 6.55
N GLN A 819 -25.35 -36.09 7.34
CA GLN A 819 -24.91 -36.19 8.74
C GLN A 819 -23.38 -36.38 8.87
N SER A 820 -22.74 -37.06 7.91
CA SER A 820 -21.29 -37.22 7.91
C SER A 820 -20.56 -35.89 7.65
N THR A 821 -21.10 -35.04 6.77
CA THR A 821 -20.53 -33.73 6.44
C THR A 821 -20.75 -32.72 7.57
N ILE A 822 -21.91 -32.75 8.23
CA ILE A 822 -22.15 -31.97 9.46
C ILE A 822 -21.11 -32.33 10.55
N LYS A 823 -20.86 -33.63 10.75
CA LYS A 823 -19.83 -34.09 11.69
C LYS A 823 -18.43 -33.63 11.29
N LEU A 824 -18.13 -33.59 9.99
CA LEU A 824 -16.86 -33.06 9.48
C LEU A 824 -16.70 -31.58 9.83
N GLY A 825 -17.75 -30.76 9.66
CA GLY A 825 -17.74 -29.33 10.04
C GLY A 825 -17.39 -29.12 11.52
N HIS A 826 -18.10 -29.81 12.42
CA HIS A 826 -17.80 -29.77 13.86
C HIS A 826 -16.37 -30.21 14.20
N THR A 827 -15.85 -31.22 13.51
CA THR A 827 -14.49 -31.72 13.73
C THR A 827 -13.45 -30.68 13.31
N ARG A 828 -13.69 -29.95 12.21
CA ARG A 828 -12.79 -28.87 11.75
C ARG A 828 -12.74 -27.72 12.74
N ILE A 829 -13.89 -27.28 13.25
CA ILE A 829 -13.97 -26.23 14.27
C ILE A 829 -13.22 -26.66 15.54
N GLN A 830 -13.39 -27.92 15.98
CA GLN A 830 -12.67 -28.45 17.14
C GLN A 830 -11.15 -28.52 16.91
N GLN A 831 -10.70 -28.95 15.72
CA GLN A 831 -9.28 -28.97 15.37
C GLN A 831 -8.69 -27.56 15.35
N PHE A 832 -9.43 -26.58 14.82
CA PHE A 832 -9.02 -25.19 14.81
C PHE A 832 -8.86 -24.63 16.24
N ARG A 833 -9.88 -24.83 17.11
CA ARG A 833 -9.82 -24.45 18.54
C ARG A 833 -8.66 -25.14 19.26
N ALA A 834 -8.38 -26.40 18.96
CA ALA A 834 -7.26 -27.15 19.54
C ALA A 834 -5.88 -26.66 19.05
N ASN A 835 -5.77 -26.23 17.79
CA ASN A 835 -4.54 -25.69 17.22
C ASN A 835 -4.22 -24.30 17.78
N GLN A 836 -5.22 -23.47 18.07
CA GLN A 836 -5.00 -22.20 18.77
C GLN A 836 -4.43 -22.40 20.18
N LEU A 837 -4.93 -23.39 20.93
CA LEU A 837 -4.40 -23.75 22.25
C LEU A 837 -2.96 -24.31 22.20
N ARG A 838 -2.53 -24.78 21.03
CA ARG A 838 -1.16 -25.30 20.79
C ARG A 838 -0.21 -24.27 20.18
N ALA A 839 -0.71 -23.11 19.73
CA ALA A 839 0.13 -22.05 19.22
C ALA A 839 1.04 -21.50 20.35
N PRO A 840 2.35 -21.34 20.09
CA PRO A 840 3.35 -21.07 21.14
C PRO A 840 3.12 -19.76 21.91
N ASN A 841 2.36 -18.82 21.35
CA ASN A 841 2.10 -17.51 21.96
C ASN A 841 1.02 -17.51 23.06
N VAL A 842 0.24 -18.59 23.23
CA VAL A 842 -0.79 -18.68 24.28
C VAL A 842 -0.25 -19.30 25.58
N ARG A 843 0.89 -20.00 25.53
CA ARG A 843 1.52 -20.59 26.74
C ARG A 843 2.25 -19.60 27.64
N ALA A 844 2.29 -18.31 27.29
CA ALA A 844 2.87 -17.25 28.14
C ALA A 844 1.87 -16.64 29.14
N ARG A 845 0.59 -17.07 29.16
CA ARG A 845 -0.39 -16.64 30.17
C ARG A 845 -1.17 -17.83 30.73
N VAL A 846 -0.56 -18.55 31.67
CA VAL A 846 -1.23 -19.20 32.82
C VAL A 846 -0.34 -19.05 34.03
#